data_AF-V7C512-F1
#
_entry.id   AF-V7C512-F1
#
_cell.length_a   1.000
_cell.length_b   1.000
_cell.length_c   1.000
_cell.angle_alpha   90.00
_cell.angle_beta   90.00
_cell.angle_gamma   90.00
#
_symmetry.space_group_name_H-M   'P 1'
#
loop_
_entity.id
_entity.type
_entity.pdbx_description
1 polymer ?
#
loop_
_entity_poly.entity_id
_entity_poly.type
_entity_poly.pdbx_seq_one_letter_code
_entity_poly.pdbx_strand_id
1 'polypeptide(L)'
;MIQEQHIHSTSMASCNIFFILILVNFLTFETTQAETVSDPVYLYHDCSGGNTTVGSTFQSNLKTLLSSLSDNASGNNGFYNNTVPSQNSSDSAFGLFMCRGEVPSQLCQHCVQNATRRLSSDCPLAKQAVIWYDECTVRYSNTSFFSTVSLRPRVGLLNTGNISNQESFMELLFQTMNKTADAAASAVENKFAINQAIISEFQSLYCLAQCTPDLSLIDCRRCLSGAIGDLPWCCEGKQGGRVLYPSCNVRYELYPFYRSTEAPEDSELSEDPLYLSHNCSTNVTSDSNFKVHLSTLFSYMSSNATNQMDYKDGVENTVYGLFMCRGDLPSRLCQQCVLNATHRIFSECNSFQEAVIWYSHCMLRYSYRHFFSKVEKSPTFQSLINTFNDDLLGDDCMHCLEDINKNMPFSQLGNTGGRILYPSCNLRYEFFQFYRDPQLQGPGNSSPPVLKEKGKRGLRTIISIVLPTTVSVILFIFVYYLIKRKARRSAKSILRENFGYESATLEPLQFSLAVIEAATNNFSNENKIGKGGFGEVYKGILFDGRQVAVKKLSTSSKQGVNEFKNEVLLIAKLQHRNLVTFIGFCLKEEHKILIYEYVPNKSLDYFLFDSQRTHLLSWSQRYNVIGGVARGILYLHEHSRLKVIHRDLKPSNILLDENMIPKISDFGLARIVKINQDEGNTIRIVGTYGYMSPEYAMFGQFSDKSDVFSFGVMVLEIITGKRNSTSYDQPHGVANSLLSYVWRQWRDETILSILDPSIKEKYSEQEVLICIQIGLLCVHQNPHARPSMVKVVSYFCKHLVELPRPEEPTFFLHGTMDSKESSSRPSSSGCIPLSVNEMPTSEFLPR
;
A
#
# COMPACT_ATOMS: atom_id res chain seq x y z
N MET A 1 -43.82 -52.51 24.79
CA MET A 1 -42.76 -52.08 25.73
C MET A 1 -41.70 -53.17 25.76
N ILE A 2 -40.42 -52.83 25.53
CA ILE A 2 -39.29 -53.74 25.22
C ILE A 2 -39.21 -54.18 23.75
N GLN A 3 -39.32 -53.24 22.80
CA GLN A 3 -38.66 -53.41 21.48
C GLN A 3 -38.39 -52.11 20.70
N GLU A 4 -38.56 -50.93 21.32
CA GLU A 4 -38.27 -49.61 20.71
C GLU A 4 -37.07 -48.88 21.34
N GLN A 5 -36.38 -49.47 22.33
CA GLN A 5 -35.21 -48.85 22.96
C GLN A 5 -33.86 -49.29 22.39
N HIS A 6 -33.80 -50.22 21.43
CA HIS A 6 -32.52 -50.74 20.91
C HIS A 6 -32.02 -50.11 19.60
N ILE A 7 -32.82 -49.27 18.92
CA ILE A 7 -32.46 -48.70 17.61
C ILE A 7 -31.84 -47.29 17.74
N HIS A 8 -32.07 -46.57 18.83
CA HIS A 8 -31.49 -45.23 19.04
C HIS A 8 -30.04 -45.25 19.58
N SER A 9 -29.57 -46.36 20.14
CA SER A 9 -28.21 -46.45 20.70
C SER A 9 -27.13 -46.83 19.67
N THR A 10 -27.50 -47.42 18.54
CA THR A 10 -26.55 -47.86 17.51
C THR A 10 -26.19 -46.77 16.50
N SER A 11 -27.03 -45.72 16.35
CA SER A 11 -26.78 -44.58 15.46
C SER A 11 -25.81 -43.53 16.02
N MET A 12 -25.68 -43.41 17.35
CA MET A 12 -24.73 -42.47 17.97
C MET A 12 -23.31 -43.06 18.05
N ALA A 13 -23.18 -44.37 18.23
CA ALA A 13 -21.88 -45.05 18.22
C ALA A 13 -21.19 -44.98 16.85
N SER A 14 -21.95 -45.06 15.75
CA SER A 14 -21.42 -44.97 14.39
C SER A 14 -20.95 -43.56 14.00
N CYS A 15 -21.53 -42.51 14.58
CA CYS A 15 -21.12 -41.12 14.34
C CYS A 15 -19.81 -40.80 15.07
N ASN A 16 -19.63 -41.32 16.29
CA ASN A 16 -18.41 -41.11 17.08
C ASN A 16 -17.21 -41.84 16.51
N ILE A 17 -17.38 -43.04 15.96
CA ILE A 17 -16.29 -43.78 15.31
C ILE A 17 -15.82 -43.07 14.03
N PHE A 18 -16.74 -42.42 13.29
CA PHE A 18 -16.41 -41.64 12.10
C PHE A 18 -15.63 -40.36 12.42
N PHE A 19 -15.97 -39.69 13.52
CA PHE A 19 -15.21 -38.55 14.02
C PHE A 19 -13.81 -38.93 14.53
N ILE A 20 -13.69 -40.07 15.23
CA ILE A 20 -12.40 -40.57 15.73
C ILE A 20 -11.48 -40.97 14.56
N LEU A 21 -12.01 -41.56 13.48
CA LEU A 21 -11.24 -41.92 12.30
C LEU A 21 -10.76 -40.69 11.49
N ILE A 22 -11.51 -39.59 11.50
CA ILE A 22 -11.07 -38.32 10.91
C ILE A 22 -9.98 -37.69 11.79
N LEU A 23 -10.13 -37.72 13.12
CA LEU A 23 -9.13 -37.22 14.07
C LEU A 23 -7.79 -37.98 14.00
N VAL A 24 -7.82 -39.31 13.85
CA VAL A 24 -6.59 -40.11 13.77
C VAL A 24 -5.85 -39.91 12.42
N ASN A 25 -6.55 -39.57 11.33
CA ASN A 25 -5.91 -39.23 10.06
C ASN A 25 -5.27 -37.82 10.04
N PHE A 26 -5.68 -36.94 10.96
CA PHE A 26 -5.03 -35.63 11.13
C PHE A 26 -3.77 -35.66 12.00
N LEU A 27 -3.53 -36.76 12.74
CA LEU A 27 -2.42 -36.87 13.71
C LEU A 27 -1.15 -37.55 13.17
N THR A 28 -1.05 -37.84 11.86
CA THR A 28 0.15 -38.46 11.26
C THR A 28 0.83 -37.62 10.18
N PHE A 29 0.59 -36.30 10.11
CA PHE A 29 1.46 -35.41 9.35
C PHE A 29 2.62 -34.98 10.23
N GLU A 30 3.82 -35.51 9.97
CA GLU A 30 5.06 -34.92 10.48
C GLU A 30 5.13 -33.46 10.01
N THR A 31 5.11 -32.54 10.97
CA THR A 31 5.39 -31.13 10.75
C THR A 31 6.90 -30.96 10.51
N THR A 32 7.32 -30.91 9.26
CA THR A 32 8.61 -30.30 8.92
C THR A 32 8.51 -28.81 9.22
N GLN A 33 9.29 -28.30 10.17
CA GLN A 33 9.41 -26.87 10.44
C GLN A 33 9.89 -26.17 9.17
N ALA A 34 9.09 -25.23 8.67
CA ALA A 34 9.49 -24.34 7.59
C ALA A 34 10.27 -23.18 8.21
N GLU A 35 11.59 -23.16 8.05
CA GLU A 35 12.41 -21.96 8.28
C GLU A 35 11.98 -20.88 7.28
N THR A 36 11.51 -19.74 7.76
CA THR A 36 11.09 -18.61 6.93
C THR A 36 12.29 -17.87 6.37
N VAL A 37 12.89 -18.39 5.30
CA VAL A 37 13.82 -17.66 4.45
C VAL A 37 13.01 -16.91 3.39
N SER A 38 13.15 -15.58 3.32
CA SER A 38 12.53 -14.77 2.26
C SER A 38 12.90 -15.31 0.88
N ASP A 39 11.91 -15.49 -0.01
CA ASP A 39 12.15 -15.97 -1.37
C ASP A 39 12.97 -14.95 -2.19
N PRO A 40 14.02 -15.38 -2.92
CA PRO A 40 14.83 -14.54 -3.82
C PRO A 40 14.00 -13.91 -4.94
N VAL A 41 14.28 -12.64 -5.26
CA VAL A 41 13.49 -11.87 -6.24
C VAL A 41 14.02 -12.06 -7.66
N TYR A 42 13.28 -12.79 -8.49
CA TYR A 42 13.62 -13.00 -9.90
C TYR A 42 13.50 -11.71 -10.73
N LEU A 43 14.54 -11.40 -11.54
CA LEU A 43 14.56 -10.23 -12.42
C LEU A 43 14.39 -10.61 -13.90
N TYR A 44 15.34 -11.38 -14.44
CA TYR A 44 15.37 -11.71 -15.87
C TYR A 44 16.29 -12.92 -16.15
N HIS A 45 16.13 -13.58 -17.30
CA HIS A 45 17.11 -14.53 -17.82
C HIS A 45 17.21 -14.45 -19.35
N ASP A 46 18.36 -14.83 -19.89
CA ASP A 46 18.62 -14.95 -21.32
C ASP A 46 19.19 -16.33 -21.62
N CYS A 47 18.60 -17.03 -22.59
CA CYS A 47 19.11 -18.29 -23.13
C CYS A 47 19.65 -18.03 -24.55
N SER A 48 20.96 -18.17 -24.76
CA SER A 48 21.66 -17.83 -26.01
C SER A 48 22.73 -18.86 -26.40
N GLY A 49 23.56 -18.55 -27.40
CA GLY A 49 24.64 -19.45 -27.87
C GLY A 49 24.20 -20.63 -28.75
N GLY A 50 22.93 -20.65 -29.19
CA GLY A 50 22.35 -21.75 -29.97
C GLY A 50 21.97 -22.96 -29.11
N ASN A 51 21.25 -23.92 -29.70
CA ASN A 51 20.75 -25.09 -28.99
C ASN A 51 21.64 -26.32 -29.20
N THR A 52 21.83 -27.10 -28.15
CA THR A 52 22.35 -28.46 -28.22
C THR A 52 21.23 -29.47 -28.51
N THR A 53 21.59 -30.69 -28.91
CA THR A 53 20.63 -31.79 -29.07
C THR A 53 20.27 -32.39 -27.72
N VAL A 54 19.02 -32.89 -27.62
CA VAL A 54 18.53 -33.63 -26.45
C VAL A 54 19.41 -34.86 -26.24
N GLY A 55 19.88 -35.06 -25.01
CA GLY A 55 20.77 -36.17 -24.65
C GLY A 55 22.24 -35.97 -25.03
N SER A 56 22.64 -34.77 -25.46
CA SER A 56 24.05 -34.46 -25.74
C SER A 56 24.94 -34.51 -24.48
N THR A 57 26.23 -34.77 -24.69
CA THR A 57 27.25 -34.71 -23.63
C THR A 57 27.26 -33.36 -22.92
N PHE A 58 27.16 -32.25 -23.67
CA PHE A 58 27.02 -30.92 -23.10
C PHE A 58 25.83 -30.79 -22.14
N GLN A 59 24.65 -31.34 -22.50
CA GLN A 59 23.47 -31.28 -21.62
C GLN A 59 23.69 -32.03 -20.31
N SER A 60 24.37 -33.18 -20.35
CA SER A 60 24.74 -33.91 -19.14
C SER A 60 25.74 -33.12 -18.30
N ASN A 61 26.78 -32.56 -18.93
CA ASN A 61 27.79 -31.75 -18.27
C ASN A 61 27.21 -30.48 -17.65
N LEU A 62 26.22 -29.87 -18.30
CA LEU A 62 25.49 -28.71 -17.78
C LEU A 62 24.71 -29.04 -16.51
N LYS A 63 24.03 -30.19 -16.45
CA LYS A 63 23.34 -30.63 -15.23
C LYS A 63 24.32 -30.83 -14.07
N THR A 64 25.46 -31.45 -14.34
CA THR A 64 26.55 -31.61 -13.35
C THR A 64 27.08 -30.25 -12.88
N LEU A 65 27.28 -29.32 -13.82
CA LEU A 65 27.75 -27.96 -13.50
C LEU A 65 26.75 -27.22 -12.62
N LEU A 66 25.45 -27.19 -12.98
CA LEU A 66 24.43 -26.48 -12.21
C LEU A 66 24.24 -27.06 -10.81
N SER A 67 24.33 -28.39 -10.65
CA SER A 67 24.37 -29.04 -9.33
C SER A 67 25.58 -28.56 -8.54
N SER A 68 26.78 -28.58 -9.14
CA SER A 68 28.00 -28.15 -8.48
C SER A 68 27.95 -26.68 -8.04
N LEU A 69 27.41 -25.77 -8.85
CA LEU A 69 27.23 -24.36 -8.48
C LEU A 69 26.29 -24.20 -7.29
N SER A 70 25.18 -24.96 -7.28
CA SER A 70 24.21 -24.99 -6.18
C SER A 70 24.82 -25.50 -4.87
N ASP A 71 25.60 -26.58 -4.95
CA ASP A 71 26.21 -27.23 -3.78
C ASP A 71 27.33 -26.37 -3.14
N ASN A 72 28.01 -25.54 -3.95
CA ASN A 72 29.11 -24.68 -3.53
C ASN A 72 28.69 -23.28 -3.10
N ALA A 73 27.39 -22.99 -3.05
CA ALA A 73 26.89 -21.66 -2.71
C ALA A 73 27.02 -21.29 -1.21
N SER A 74 27.24 -22.28 -0.34
CA SER A 74 27.29 -22.10 1.12
C SER A 74 28.65 -21.59 1.66
N GLY A 75 29.74 -21.73 0.90
CA GLY A 75 31.11 -21.60 1.43
C GLY A 75 32.04 -20.60 0.73
N ASN A 76 31.62 -19.95 -0.36
CA ASN A 76 32.55 -19.26 -1.27
C ASN A 76 32.43 -17.72 -1.28
N ASN A 77 32.17 -17.07 -0.13
CA ASN A 77 32.07 -15.59 -0.02
C ASN A 77 31.25 -14.92 -1.14
N GLY A 78 30.19 -15.58 -1.62
CA GLY A 78 29.32 -15.04 -2.67
C GLY A 78 29.84 -15.13 -4.11
N PHE A 79 30.97 -15.77 -4.40
CA PHE A 79 31.42 -15.99 -5.78
C PHE A 79 32.09 -17.34 -5.97
N TYR A 80 31.68 -18.09 -6.99
CA TYR A 80 32.29 -19.37 -7.33
C TYR A 80 32.19 -19.63 -8.82
N ASN A 81 33.24 -20.22 -9.38
CA ASN A 81 33.26 -20.68 -10.76
C ASN A 81 33.67 -22.16 -10.81
N ASN A 82 33.17 -22.89 -11.82
CA ASN A 82 33.54 -24.28 -12.05
C ASN A 82 33.50 -24.62 -13.54
N THR A 83 34.24 -25.65 -13.91
CA THR A 83 34.27 -26.23 -15.25
C THR A 83 34.03 -27.73 -15.17
N VAL A 84 33.12 -28.23 -16.01
CA VAL A 84 32.97 -29.67 -16.28
C VAL A 84 33.65 -29.94 -17.62
N PRO A 85 34.90 -30.44 -17.64
CA PRO A 85 35.66 -30.63 -18.87
C PRO A 85 35.17 -31.85 -19.66
N SER A 86 35.27 -31.78 -20.99
CA SER A 86 35.04 -32.90 -21.91
C SER A 86 36.22 -33.05 -22.87
N GLN A 87 36.40 -34.24 -23.46
CA GLN A 87 37.39 -34.48 -24.51
C GLN A 87 37.13 -33.61 -25.75
N ASN A 88 35.85 -33.40 -26.09
CA ASN A 88 35.44 -32.42 -27.07
C ASN A 88 35.24 -31.07 -26.38
N SER A 89 36.02 -30.06 -26.78
CA SER A 89 35.96 -28.72 -26.18
C SER A 89 34.57 -28.07 -26.26
N SER A 90 33.77 -28.41 -27.29
CA SER A 90 32.39 -27.92 -27.45
C SER A 90 31.39 -28.50 -26.45
N ASP A 91 31.74 -29.60 -25.79
CA ASP A 91 30.92 -30.28 -24.79
C ASP A 91 31.31 -29.91 -23.35
N SER A 92 32.41 -29.17 -23.16
CA SER A 92 32.79 -28.62 -21.86
C SER A 92 31.77 -27.58 -21.40
N ALA A 93 31.44 -27.57 -20.12
CA ALA A 93 30.51 -26.59 -19.53
C ALA A 93 31.25 -25.72 -18.50
N PHE A 94 31.23 -24.41 -18.71
CA PHE A 94 31.83 -23.40 -17.83
C PHE A 94 30.69 -22.65 -17.14
N GLY A 95 30.79 -22.40 -15.84
CA GLY A 95 29.77 -21.64 -15.14
C GLY A 95 30.28 -20.94 -13.90
N LEU A 96 29.56 -19.92 -13.48
CA LEU A 96 29.80 -19.21 -12.23
C LEU A 96 28.50 -18.70 -11.61
N PHE A 97 28.56 -18.37 -10.33
CA PHE A 97 27.58 -17.50 -9.69
C PHE A 97 28.27 -16.33 -8.99
N MET A 98 27.54 -15.23 -8.83
CA MET A 98 27.93 -14.08 -8.02
C MET A 98 26.72 -13.60 -7.22
N CYS A 99 26.88 -13.46 -5.91
CA CYS A 99 25.91 -12.87 -5.01
C CYS A 99 26.23 -11.40 -4.76
N ARG A 100 25.20 -10.64 -4.43
CA ARG A 100 25.35 -9.22 -4.10
C ARG A 100 26.14 -9.06 -2.79
N GLY A 101 27.01 -8.06 -2.74
CA GLY A 101 28.08 -7.97 -1.73
C GLY A 101 27.64 -8.01 -0.26
N GLU A 102 26.44 -7.54 0.05
CA GLU A 102 25.88 -7.49 1.42
C GLU A 102 24.87 -8.61 1.74
N VAL A 103 24.64 -9.53 0.79
CA VAL A 103 23.70 -10.64 0.95
C VAL A 103 24.33 -11.75 1.82
N PRO A 104 23.65 -12.19 2.91
CA PRO A 104 24.14 -13.30 3.74
C PRO A 104 24.31 -14.59 2.96
N SER A 105 25.25 -15.44 3.39
CA SER A 105 25.58 -16.72 2.74
C SER A 105 24.35 -17.64 2.57
N GLN A 106 23.45 -17.70 3.56
CA GLN A 106 22.22 -18.51 3.48
C GLN A 106 21.27 -18.03 2.37
N LEU A 107 21.06 -16.71 2.26
CA LEU A 107 20.20 -16.13 1.23
C LEU A 107 20.82 -16.23 -0.16
N CYS A 108 22.15 -16.06 -0.23
CA CYS A 108 22.94 -16.32 -1.44
C CYS A 108 22.78 -17.79 -1.89
N GLN A 109 22.91 -18.75 -0.96
CA GLN A 109 22.73 -20.17 -1.24
C GLN A 109 21.34 -20.47 -1.79
N HIS A 110 20.29 -19.95 -1.14
CA HIS A 110 18.91 -20.13 -1.58
C HIS A 110 18.67 -19.53 -2.98
N CYS A 111 19.24 -18.34 -3.24
CA CYS A 111 19.18 -17.68 -4.55
C CYS A 111 19.83 -18.53 -5.65
N VAL A 112 21.06 -19.03 -5.43
CA VAL A 112 21.79 -19.83 -6.42
C VAL A 112 21.06 -21.16 -6.69
N GLN A 113 20.48 -21.79 -5.66
CA GLN A 113 19.65 -22.99 -5.82
C GLN A 113 18.41 -22.73 -6.68
N ASN A 114 17.74 -21.59 -6.50
CA ASN A 114 16.57 -21.24 -7.32
C ASN A 114 16.96 -20.89 -8.75
N ALA A 115 18.07 -20.16 -8.92
CA ALA A 115 18.61 -19.79 -10.22
C ALA A 115 19.03 -21.01 -11.05
N THR A 116 19.77 -21.95 -10.47
CA THR A 116 20.21 -23.19 -11.14
C THR A 116 19.05 -24.12 -11.49
N ARG A 117 18.06 -24.26 -10.60
CA ARG A 117 16.80 -24.98 -10.89
C ARG A 117 16.06 -24.37 -12.07
N ARG A 118 15.93 -23.04 -12.10
CA ARG A 118 15.22 -22.33 -13.16
C ARG A 118 15.96 -22.39 -14.50
N LEU A 119 17.28 -22.23 -14.50
CA LEU A 119 18.09 -22.42 -15.71
C LEU A 119 17.96 -23.85 -16.28
N SER A 120 17.88 -24.85 -15.40
CA SER A 120 17.67 -26.24 -15.83
C SER A 120 16.31 -26.48 -16.49
N SER A 121 15.28 -25.71 -16.09
CA SER A 121 13.92 -25.77 -16.63
C SER A 121 13.75 -24.92 -17.89
N ASP A 122 14.23 -23.68 -17.85
CA ASP A 122 13.89 -22.64 -18.82
C ASP A 122 14.92 -22.56 -19.96
N CYS A 123 16.18 -22.95 -19.72
CA CYS A 123 17.25 -23.00 -20.73
C CYS A 123 17.83 -24.43 -20.96
N PRO A 124 17.02 -25.51 -21.05
CA PRO A 124 17.51 -26.90 -20.95
C PRO A 124 18.40 -27.36 -22.12
N LEU A 125 18.38 -26.63 -23.23
CA LEU A 125 19.14 -26.91 -24.45
C LEU A 125 20.06 -25.77 -24.89
N ALA A 126 20.03 -24.62 -24.24
CA ALA A 126 20.84 -23.48 -24.65
C ALA A 126 22.31 -23.71 -24.28
N LYS A 127 23.23 -23.36 -25.18
CA LYS A 127 24.68 -23.48 -24.95
C LYS A 127 25.24 -22.38 -24.04
N GLN A 128 24.53 -21.27 -23.93
CA GLN A 128 24.87 -20.14 -23.05
C GLN A 128 23.61 -19.67 -22.35
N ALA A 129 23.71 -19.31 -21.08
CA ALA A 129 22.64 -18.61 -20.40
C ALA A 129 23.14 -17.78 -19.24
N VAL A 130 22.35 -16.78 -18.88
CA VAL A 130 22.54 -15.96 -17.70
C VAL A 130 21.18 -15.66 -17.07
N ILE A 131 21.10 -15.74 -15.75
CA ILE A 131 19.91 -15.41 -14.96
C ILE A 131 20.29 -14.42 -13.86
N TRP A 132 19.44 -13.41 -13.67
CA TRP A 132 19.58 -12.40 -12.63
C TRP A 132 18.42 -12.49 -11.66
N TYR A 133 18.75 -12.62 -10.39
CA TYR A 133 17.91 -12.31 -9.24
C TYR A 133 18.43 -11.01 -8.60
N ASP A 134 17.66 -10.41 -7.70
CA ASP A 134 18.10 -9.24 -6.95
C ASP A 134 19.32 -9.58 -6.07
N GLU A 135 19.35 -10.79 -5.52
CA GLU A 135 20.38 -11.27 -4.59
C GLU A 135 21.57 -11.94 -5.27
N CYS A 136 21.40 -12.55 -6.45
CA CYS A 136 22.46 -13.28 -7.13
C CYS A 136 22.31 -13.35 -8.66
N THR A 137 23.41 -13.66 -9.35
CA THR A 137 23.48 -13.92 -10.79
C THR A 137 24.12 -15.29 -11.01
N VAL A 138 23.59 -16.10 -11.93
CA VAL A 138 24.18 -17.38 -12.35
C VAL A 138 24.35 -17.37 -13.86
N ARG A 139 25.52 -17.81 -14.35
CA ARG A 139 25.84 -17.84 -15.78
C ARG A 139 26.55 -19.12 -16.16
N TYR A 140 26.25 -19.66 -17.35
CA TYR A 140 27.01 -20.75 -17.95
C TYR A 140 27.23 -20.56 -19.45
N SER A 141 28.21 -21.30 -19.99
CA SER A 141 28.57 -21.31 -21.42
C SER A 141 29.29 -22.60 -21.79
N ASN A 142 29.27 -22.95 -23.08
CA ASN A 142 30.10 -24.00 -23.67
C ASN A 142 31.52 -23.53 -24.05
N THR A 143 31.82 -22.24 -23.85
CA THR A 143 33.15 -21.64 -24.01
C THR A 143 33.53 -20.92 -22.73
N SER A 144 34.81 -20.96 -22.35
CA SER A 144 35.29 -20.22 -21.18
C SER A 144 35.01 -18.72 -21.33
N PHE A 145 34.53 -18.10 -20.26
CA PHE A 145 34.28 -16.66 -20.17
C PHE A 145 34.83 -16.05 -18.87
N PHE A 146 35.61 -16.83 -18.10
CA PHE A 146 36.23 -16.34 -16.88
C PHE A 146 37.22 -15.23 -17.19
N SER A 147 37.27 -14.24 -16.30
CA SER A 147 38.11 -13.04 -16.41
C SER A 147 37.94 -12.27 -17.72
N THR A 148 36.81 -12.46 -18.42
CA THR A 148 36.51 -11.81 -19.69
C THR A 148 35.27 -10.94 -19.54
N VAL A 149 35.39 -9.65 -19.85
CA VAL A 149 34.24 -8.74 -19.76
C VAL A 149 33.18 -9.09 -20.82
N SER A 150 31.92 -9.09 -20.40
CA SER A 150 30.78 -9.28 -21.27
C SER A 150 29.71 -8.25 -20.95
N LEU A 151 29.37 -7.43 -21.95
CA LEU A 151 28.37 -6.36 -21.86
C LEU A 151 27.02 -6.76 -22.48
N ARG A 152 26.90 -8.02 -22.95
CA ARG A 152 25.73 -8.50 -23.69
C ARG A 152 25.30 -9.90 -23.19
N PRO A 153 23.99 -10.14 -23.04
CA PRO A 153 22.89 -9.22 -23.31
C PRO A 153 22.83 -8.07 -22.29
N ARG A 154 22.16 -6.98 -22.66
CA ARG A 154 21.92 -5.84 -21.76
C ARG A 154 20.47 -5.80 -21.35
N VAL A 155 20.20 -5.59 -20.07
CA VAL A 155 18.84 -5.48 -19.54
C VAL A 155 18.73 -4.20 -18.73
N GLY A 156 17.77 -3.35 -19.08
CA GLY A 156 17.40 -2.15 -18.33
C GLY A 156 16.11 -2.38 -17.56
N LEU A 157 16.09 -2.06 -16.27
CA LEU A 157 14.88 -2.07 -15.44
C LEU A 157 14.70 -0.69 -14.83
N LEU A 158 13.51 -0.12 -14.96
CA LEU A 158 13.23 1.23 -14.50
C LEU A 158 12.16 1.27 -13.41
N ASN A 159 12.30 2.23 -12.51
CA ASN A 159 11.23 2.65 -11.63
C ASN A 159 10.24 3.51 -12.42
N THR A 160 8.94 3.31 -12.20
CA THR A 160 7.89 4.05 -12.94
C THR A 160 7.78 5.52 -12.54
N GLY A 161 8.35 5.93 -11.40
CA GLY A 161 8.35 7.33 -10.95
C GLY A 161 9.25 8.23 -11.80
N ASN A 162 8.80 9.46 -12.06
CA ASN A 162 9.57 10.48 -12.80
C ASN A 162 10.21 11.50 -11.85
N ILE A 163 11.33 12.08 -12.26
CA ILE A 163 12.00 13.20 -11.58
C ILE A 163 11.57 14.52 -12.23
N SER A 164 11.23 15.52 -11.42
CA SER A 164 10.77 16.84 -11.89
C SER A 164 11.89 17.71 -12.49
N ASN A 165 13.11 17.63 -11.95
CA ASN A 165 14.29 18.35 -12.45
C ASN A 165 15.30 17.37 -13.04
N GLN A 166 15.03 16.93 -14.27
CA GLN A 166 15.76 15.85 -14.94
C GLN A 166 17.24 16.19 -15.13
N GLU A 167 17.58 17.42 -15.55
CA GLU A 167 18.97 17.79 -15.88
C GLU A 167 19.88 17.77 -14.64
N SER A 168 19.49 18.50 -13.58
CA SER A 168 20.26 18.54 -12.33
C SER A 168 20.35 17.18 -11.64
N PHE A 169 19.27 16.40 -11.68
CA PHE A 169 19.28 15.06 -11.10
C PHE A 169 20.18 14.09 -11.86
N MET A 170 20.12 14.10 -13.19
CA MET A 170 20.95 13.20 -13.99
C MET A 170 22.43 13.52 -13.81
N GLU A 171 22.80 14.80 -13.69
CA GLU A 171 24.17 15.22 -13.35
C GLU A 171 24.62 14.63 -12.01
N LEU A 172 23.82 14.81 -10.95
CA LEU A 172 24.10 14.27 -9.61
C LEU A 172 24.17 12.73 -9.63
N LEU A 173 23.28 12.08 -10.39
CA LEU A 173 23.25 10.63 -10.56
C LEU A 173 24.54 10.14 -11.21
N PHE A 174 24.96 10.74 -12.33
CA PHE A 174 26.18 10.34 -13.02
C PHE A 174 27.43 10.56 -12.16
N GLN A 175 27.49 11.66 -11.43
CA GLN A 175 28.58 11.94 -10.51
C GLN A 175 28.65 10.88 -9.39
N THR A 176 27.53 10.61 -8.74
CA THR A 176 27.44 9.65 -7.62
C THR A 176 27.70 8.22 -8.09
N MET A 177 27.15 7.83 -9.24
CA MET A 177 27.32 6.50 -9.79
C MET A 177 28.75 6.24 -10.28
N ASN A 178 29.43 7.24 -10.84
CA ASN A 178 30.85 7.10 -11.20
C ASN A 178 31.72 6.89 -9.97
N LYS A 179 31.51 7.66 -8.90
CA LYS A 179 32.20 7.45 -7.61
C LYS A 179 31.96 6.03 -7.08
N THR A 180 30.70 5.57 -7.15
CA THR A 180 30.31 4.21 -6.73
C THR A 180 31.04 3.15 -7.57
N ALA A 181 31.16 3.34 -8.89
CA ALA A 181 31.85 2.42 -9.77
C ALA A 181 33.38 2.39 -9.55
N ASP A 182 34.01 3.52 -9.25
CA ASP A 182 35.44 3.57 -8.91
C ASP A 182 35.74 2.80 -7.62
N ALA A 183 34.87 2.94 -6.61
CA ALA A 183 34.96 2.19 -5.37
C ALA A 183 34.75 0.68 -5.59
N ALA A 184 33.74 0.29 -6.37
CA ALA A 184 33.46 -1.12 -6.67
C ALA A 184 34.62 -1.79 -7.43
N ALA A 185 35.22 -1.11 -8.41
CA ALA A 185 36.34 -1.64 -9.17
C ALA A 185 37.62 -1.82 -8.33
N SER A 186 37.80 -0.94 -7.34
CA SER A 186 38.96 -0.94 -6.43
C SER A 186 38.79 -1.91 -5.26
N ALA A 187 37.56 -2.36 -4.95
CA ALA A 187 37.31 -3.32 -3.89
C ALA A 187 38.00 -4.67 -4.17
N VAL A 188 38.57 -5.29 -3.13
CA VAL A 188 39.44 -6.48 -3.26
C VAL A 188 38.64 -7.78 -3.34
N GLU A 189 37.59 -7.93 -2.52
CA GLU A 189 36.87 -9.21 -2.39
C GLU A 189 35.67 -9.31 -3.35
N ASN A 190 34.60 -8.55 -3.09
CA ASN A 190 33.31 -8.76 -3.77
C ASN A 190 33.05 -7.81 -4.94
N LYS A 191 34.05 -6.97 -5.27
CA LYS A 191 33.99 -5.94 -6.33
C LYS A 191 32.68 -5.12 -6.29
N PHE A 192 32.28 -4.74 -5.08
CA PHE A 192 30.98 -4.18 -4.74
C PHE A 192 31.17 -2.83 -4.04
N ALA A 193 30.30 -1.86 -4.33
CA ALA A 193 30.21 -0.63 -3.57
C ALA A 193 28.80 -0.03 -3.60
N ILE A 194 28.53 0.77 -2.57
CA ILE A 194 27.33 1.58 -2.40
C ILE A 194 27.73 3.03 -2.14
N ASN A 195 26.87 3.97 -2.48
CA ASN A 195 27.07 5.38 -2.16
C ASN A 195 25.72 6.11 -2.03
N GLN A 196 25.73 7.25 -1.36
CA GLN A 196 24.56 8.09 -1.15
C GLN A 196 24.88 9.56 -1.50
N ALA A 197 23.90 10.26 -2.05
CA ALA A 197 23.96 11.72 -2.22
C ALA A 197 22.66 12.38 -1.78
N ILE A 198 22.76 13.54 -1.14
CA ILE A 198 21.59 14.31 -0.69
C ILE A 198 21.05 15.12 -1.89
N ILE A 199 19.76 14.97 -2.18
CA ILE A 199 19.06 15.76 -3.21
C ILE A 199 18.37 16.96 -2.55
N SER A 200 17.74 16.74 -1.39
CA SER A 200 17.06 17.76 -0.59
C SER A 200 17.03 17.34 0.89
N GLU A 201 16.52 18.20 1.78
CA GLU A 201 16.41 17.91 3.22
C GLU A 201 15.66 16.61 3.55
N PHE A 202 14.80 16.11 2.65
CA PHE A 202 13.99 14.91 2.86
C PHE A 202 14.24 13.80 1.84
N GLN A 203 15.21 13.97 0.93
CA GLN A 203 15.42 13.06 -0.18
C GLN A 203 16.88 12.79 -0.45
N SER A 204 17.22 11.50 -0.57
CA SER A 204 18.56 11.02 -0.89
C SER A 204 18.54 10.09 -2.08
N LEU A 205 19.58 10.15 -2.89
CA LEU A 205 19.92 9.22 -3.95
C LEU A 205 20.76 8.09 -3.36
N TYR A 206 20.37 6.84 -3.60
CA TYR A 206 21.11 5.65 -3.23
C TYR A 206 21.62 4.96 -4.49
N CYS A 207 22.93 4.68 -4.56
CA CYS A 207 23.60 4.05 -5.70
C CYS A 207 24.30 2.76 -5.29
N LEU A 208 24.36 1.80 -6.20
CA LEU A 208 25.06 0.51 -6.06
C LEU A 208 25.74 0.14 -7.37
N ALA A 209 26.97 -0.36 -7.29
CA ALA A 209 27.72 -0.90 -8.41
C ALA A 209 28.41 -2.21 -8.02
N GLN A 210 28.39 -3.22 -8.90
CA GLN A 210 29.11 -4.46 -8.70
C GLN A 210 29.58 -5.09 -10.01
N CYS A 211 30.76 -5.71 -10.02
CA CYS A 211 31.23 -6.55 -11.12
C CYS A 211 31.70 -7.92 -10.62
N THR A 212 31.95 -8.87 -11.52
CA THR A 212 32.40 -10.21 -11.11
C THR A 212 33.83 -10.17 -10.53
N PRO A 213 34.10 -10.80 -9.38
CA PRO A 213 35.41 -10.82 -8.72
C PRO A 213 36.59 -11.31 -9.57
N ASP A 214 36.34 -12.09 -10.61
CA ASP A 214 37.36 -12.61 -11.53
C ASP A 214 37.89 -11.58 -12.55
N LEU A 215 37.33 -10.37 -12.57
CA LEU A 215 37.77 -9.28 -13.46
C LEU A 215 38.91 -8.45 -12.85
N SER A 216 39.80 -7.98 -13.73
CA SER A 216 40.79 -6.96 -13.37
C SER A 216 40.09 -5.65 -13.00
N LEU A 217 40.79 -4.77 -12.25
CA LEU A 217 40.28 -3.43 -11.93
C LEU A 217 39.84 -2.67 -13.18
N ILE A 218 40.64 -2.75 -14.25
CA ILE A 218 40.38 -2.07 -15.53
C ILE A 218 39.14 -2.65 -16.21
N ASP A 219 39.00 -3.98 -16.24
CA ASP A 219 37.86 -4.64 -16.87
C ASP A 219 36.56 -4.43 -16.10
N CYS A 220 36.63 -4.49 -14.77
CA CYS A 220 35.51 -4.15 -13.90
C CYS A 220 35.04 -2.72 -14.16
N ARG A 221 35.97 -1.75 -14.14
CA ARG A 221 35.62 -0.36 -14.38
C ARG A 221 35.08 -0.13 -15.79
N ARG A 222 35.66 -0.77 -16.80
CA ARG A 222 35.16 -0.75 -18.19
C ARG A 222 33.72 -1.27 -18.27
N CYS A 223 33.41 -2.36 -17.56
CA CYS A 223 32.06 -2.91 -17.50
C CYS A 223 31.08 -1.92 -16.87
N LEU A 224 31.43 -1.39 -15.69
CA LEU A 224 30.59 -0.46 -14.93
C LEU A 224 30.37 0.85 -15.70
N SER A 225 31.40 1.40 -16.36
CA SER A 225 31.24 2.56 -17.26
C SER A 225 30.24 2.29 -18.39
N GLY A 226 30.30 1.09 -18.98
CA GLY A 226 29.32 0.68 -19.98
C GLY A 226 27.91 0.57 -19.42
N ALA A 227 27.73 0.09 -18.19
CA ALA A 227 26.42 -0.02 -17.55
C ALA A 227 25.85 1.36 -17.18
N ILE A 228 26.71 2.27 -16.70
CA ILE A 228 26.37 3.68 -16.42
C ILE A 228 25.98 4.40 -17.71
N GLY A 229 26.73 4.20 -18.80
CA GLY A 229 26.44 4.81 -20.10
C GLY A 229 25.09 4.38 -20.70
N ASP A 230 24.56 3.23 -20.29
CA ASP A 230 23.25 2.73 -20.71
C ASP A 230 22.10 3.20 -19.79
N LEU A 231 22.38 3.93 -18.69
CA LEU A 231 21.34 4.50 -17.81
C LEU A 231 20.39 5.47 -18.51
N PRO A 232 20.83 6.39 -19.41
CA PRO A 232 19.91 7.21 -20.20
C PRO A 232 18.99 6.36 -21.07
N TRP A 233 19.54 5.35 -21.75
CA TRP A 233 18.74 4.47 -22.61
C TRP A 233 17.67 3.71 -21.82
N CYS A 234 17.98 3.27 -20.60
CA CYS A 234 17.04 2.54 -19.76
C CYS A 234 16.03 3.43 -19.03
N CYS A 235 16.53 4.48 -18.38
CA CYS A 235 15.86 5.07 -17.22
C CYS A 235 16.06 6.60 -17.12
N GLU A 236 16.26 7.29 -18.25
CA GLU A 236 16.35 8.76 -18.26
C GLU A 236 15.12 9.42 -17.62
N GLY A 237 15.38 10.37 -16.70
CA GLY A 237 14.32 11.08 -15.97
C GLY A 237 13.54 10.24 -14.97
N LYS A 238 13.98 9.02 -14.66
CA LYS A 238 13.33 8.13 -13.69
C LYS A 238 13.94 8.25 -12.30
N GLN A 239 13.11 8.06 -11.27
CA GLN A 239 13.53 8.06 -9.86
C GLN A 239 14.41 6.87 -9.48
N GLY A 240 14.41 5.82 -10.30
CA GLY A 240 15.22 4.64 -10.06
C GLY A 240 15.43 3.86 -11.35
N GLY A 241 16.54 3.13 -11.40
CA GLY A 241 16.97 2.45 -12.60
C GLY A 241 18.07 1.44 -12.34
N ARG A 242 18.10 0.39 -13.18
CA ARG A 242 19.07 -0.69 -13.13
C ARG A 242 19.53 -1.06 -14.52
N VAL A 243 20.82 -1.33 -14.66
CA VAL A 243 21.39 -1.93 -15.86
C VAL A 243 22.14 -3.18 -15.46
N LEU A 244 21.76 -4.31 -16.07
CA LEU A 244 22.31 -5.63 -15.81
C LEU A 244 23.11 -6.08 -17.04
N TYR A 245 24.40 -6.34 -16.83
CA TYR A 245 25.28 -7.07 -17.75
C TYR A 245 25.68 -8.41 -17.12
N PRO A 246 26.16 -9.37 -17.93
CA PRO A 246 26.66 -10.63 -17.39
C PRO A 246 27.89 -10.49 -16.49
N SER A 247 28.68 -9.44 -16.67
CA SER A 247 29.92 -9.20 -15.92
C SER A 247 29.80 -8.11 -14.85
N CYS A 248 28.73 -7.30 -14.85
CA CYS A 248 28.52 -6.24 -13.87
C CYS A 248 27.08 -5.71 -13.88
N ASN A 249 26.71 -4.97 -12.84
CA ASN A 249 25.44 -4.27 -12.77
C ASN A 249 25.56 -2.96 -11.99
N VAL A 250 24.62 -2.04 -12.27
CA VAL A 250 24.43 -0.81 -11.50
C VAL A 250 22.95 -0.63 -11.15
N ARG A 251 22.68 0.00 -10.01
CA ARG A 251 21.33 0.34 -9.56
C ARG A 251 21.32 1.67 -8.82
N TYR A 252 20.33 2.50 -9.09
CA TYR A 252 20.00 3.65 -8.26
C TYR A 252 18.53 3.70 -7.91
N GLU A 253 18.21 4.26 -6.75
CA GLU A 253 16.85 4.53 -6.28
C GLU A 253 16.85 5.74 -5.31
N LEU A 254 15.68 6.31 -5.03
CA LEU A 254 15.51 7.36 -4.00
C LEU A 254 15.13 6.80 -2.61
N TYR A 255 15.22 5.49 -2.43
CA TYR A 255 14.99 4.78 -1.18
C TYR A 255 16.12 3.78 -0.94
N PRO A 256 16.47 3.45 0.31
CA PRO A 256 17.49 2.45 0.60
C PRO A 256 17.05 1.06 0.16
N PHE A 257 17.92 0.31 -0.52
CA PHE A 257 17.64 -1.03 -1.05
C PHE A 257 18.75 -2.08 -0.81
N TYR A 258 19.76 -1.71 -0.02
CA TYR A 258 20.87 -2.56 0.39
C TYR A 258 20.98 -2.50 1.92
N ARG A 259 21.57 -3.54 2.52
CA ARG A 259 21.85 -3.56 3.96
C ARG A 259 23.04 -2.63 4.26
N SER A 260 22.91 -1.74 5.23
CA SER A 260 23.99 -0.81 5.60
C SER A 260 25.15 -1.58 6.22
N THR A 261 26.35 -1.46 5.65
CA THR A 261 27.60 -1.98 6.25
C THR A 261 28.28 -0.97 7.17
N GLU A 262 27.84 0.29 7.14
CA GLU A 262 28.17 1.28 8.16
C GLU A 262 26.97 1.35 9.10
N ALA A 263 27.17 0.94 10.35
CA ALA A 263 26.27 1.33 11.41
C ALA A 263 26.17 2.86 11.38
N PRO A 264 24.97 3.45 11.32
CA PRO A 264 24.82 4.85 11.68
C PRO A 264 25.45 5.00 13.07
N GLU A 265 26.35 5.97 13.24
CA GLU A 265 26.68 6.48 14.57
C GLU A 265 25.36 6.71 15.31
N ASP A 266 25.24 6.05 16.46
CA ASP A 266 24.12 6.02 17.40
C ASP A 266 22.93 6.93 17.04
N SER A 267 21.98 6.41 16.26
CA SER A 267 20.59 6.71 16.60
C SER A 267 20.26 5.78 17.78
N GLU A 268 20.48 6.28 19.00
CA GLU A 268 20.18 5.60 20.26
C GLU A 268 18.96 4.69 20.13
N LEU A 269 19.18 3.37 20.13
CA LEU A 269 18.11 2.45 20.52
C LEU A 269 17.92 2.71 22.01
N SER A 270 16.97 3.60 22.33
CA SER A 270 16.72 4.10 23.69
C SER A 270 16.98 3.02 24.74
N GLU A 271 17.98 3.24 25.61
CA GLU A 271 18.28 2.33 26.73
C GLU A 271 17.07 2.19 27.65
N ASP A 272 16.19 3.20 27.66
CA ASP A 272 15.01 3.24 28.50
C ASP A 272 13.79 2.56 27.87
N PRO A 273 13.08 1.71 28.64
CA PRO A 273 11.84 1.09 28.18
C PRO A 273 10.75 2.17 28.00
N LEU A 274 10.31 2.37 26.75
CA LEU A 274 9.25 3.31 26.38
C LEU A 274 7.88 2.71 26.73
N TYR A 275 7.06 3.47 27.45
CA TYR A 275 5.67 3.09 27.73
C TYR A 275 4.83 3.15 26.44
N LEU A 276 4.12 2.07 26.12
CA LEU A 276 3.26 2.02 24.93
C LEU A 276 1.79 2.25 25.31
N SER A 277 1.26 1.41 26.21
CA SER A 277 -0.13 1.47 26.65
C SER A 277 -0.37 0.55 27.84
N HIS A 278 -1.51 0.72 28.52
CA HIS A 278 -2.06 -0.25 29.46
C HIS A 278 -3.57 -0.34 29.27
N ASN A 279 -4.16 -1.43 29.74
CA ASN A 279 -5.60 -1.61 29.80
C ASN A 279 -5.97 -2.21 31.15
N CYS A 280 -6.85 -1.53 31.89
CA CYS A 280 -7.45 -2.04 33.11
C CYS A 280 -8.87 -2.56 32.80
N SER A 281 -9.23 -3.70 33.37
CA SER A 281 -10.59 -4.25 33.29
C SER A 281 -11.62 -3.29 33.88
N THR A 282 -12.88 -3.37 33.46
CA THR A 282 -13.98 -2.57 34.02
C THR A 282 -14.43 -3.05 35.40
N ASN A 283 -14.08 -4.29 35.79
CA ASN A 283 -14.49 -4.86 37.07
C ASN A 283 -13.55 -4.42 38.19
N VAL A 284 -14.10 -3.70 39.16
CA VAL A 284 -13.40 -3.23 40.37
C VAL A 284 -13.62 -4.23 41.50
N THR A 285 -12.59 -4.48 42.31
CA THR A 285 -12.70 -5.31 43.52
C THR A 285 -12.70 -4.46 44.79
N SER A 286 -13.58 -4.78 45.74
CA SER A 286 -13.63 -4.19 47.08
C SER A 286 -12.81 -4.96 48.11
N ASP A 287 -12.13 -6.03 47.70
CA ASP A 287 -11.33 -6.88 48.59
C ASP A 287 -10.01 -6.19 48.97
N SER A 288 -9.86 -5.85 50.25
CA SER A 288 -8.63 -5.25 50.79
C SER A 288 -7.42 -6.19 50.68
N ASN A 289 -7.63 -7.51 50.68
CA ASN A 289 -6.57 -8.51 50.58
C ASN A 289 -6.03 -8.62 49.15
N PHE A 290 -6.85 -8.33 48.13
CA PHE A 290 -6.43 -8.37 46.72
C PHE A 290 -5.28 -7.40 46.44
N LYS A 291 -5.33 -6.17 46.97
CA LYS A 291 -4.24 -5.18 46.79
C LYS A 291 -2.93 -5.63 47.44
N VAL A 292 -3.02 -6.30 48.59
CA VAL A 292 -1.86 -6.87 49.28
C VAL A 292 -1.25 -7.98 48.45
N HIS A 293 -2.08 -8.93 47.99
CA HIS A 293 -1.61 -10.05 47.16
C HIS A 293 -1.04 -9.59 45.81
N LEU A 294 -1.61 -8.54 45.21
CA LEU A 294 -1.10 -7.94 43.98
C LEU A 294 0.29 -7.32 44.18
N SER A 295 0.50 -6.62 45.30
CA SER A 295 1.81 -6.06 45.65
C SER A 295 2.86 -7.15 45.89
N THR A 296 2.47 -8.25 46.55
CA THR A 296 3.32 -9.44 46.70
C THR A 296 3.70 -10.05 45.36
N LEU A 297 2.73 -10.22 44.45
CA LEU A 297 2.96 -10.76 43.11
C LEU A 297 3.94 -9.89 42.29
N PHE A 298 3.79 -8.57 42.32
CA PHE A 298 4.70 -7.65 41.61
C PHE A 298 6.12 -7.65 42.17
N SER A 299 6.26 -7.92 43.47
CA SER A 299 7.57 -8.10 44.10
C SER A 299 8.26 -9.36 43.57
N TYR A 300 7.54 -10.48 43.44
CA TYR A 300 8.06 -11.72 42.85
C TYR A 300 8.46 -11.54 41.39
N MET A 301 7.63 -10.86 40.60
CA MET A 301 7.93 -10.56 39.19
C MET A 301 9.20 -9.71 39.03
N SER A 302 9.30 -8.63 39.80
CA SER A 302 10.46 -7.73 39.72
C SER A 302 11.75 -8.41 40.16
N SER A 303 11.67 -9.32 41.15
CA SER A 303 12.81 -10.13 41.59
C SER A 303 13.25 -11.14 40.53
N ASN A 304 12.31 -11.84 39.88
CA ASN A 304 12.64 -12.88 38.91
C ASN A 304 13.08 -12.34 37.54
N ALA A 305 12.71 -11.11 37.19
CA ALA A 305 13.19 -10.42 35.98
C ALA A 305 14.72 -10.19 35.94
N THR A 306 15.43 -10.45 37.05
CA THR A 306 16.90 -10.43 37.11
C THR A 306 17.56 -11.57 36.34
N ASN A 307 16.91 -12.74 36.28
CA ASN A 307 17.50 -13.98 35.76
C ASN A 307 16.60 -14.70 34.74
N GLN A 308 15.36 -14.24 34.55
CA GLN A 308 14.39 -14.86 33.65
C GLN A 308 13.81 -13.81 32.69
N MET A 309 13.66 -14.19 31.43
CA MET A 309 13.08 -13.34 30.39
C MET A 309 11.54 -13.41 30.38
N ASP A 310 10.97 -14.41 31.03
CA ASP A 310 9.56 -14.60 31.24
C ASP A 310 9.32 -15.30 32.60
N TYR A 311 8.23 -14.95 33.27
CA TYR A 311 7.88 -15.53 34.57
C TYR A 311 6.37 -15.46 34.76
N LYS A 312 5.82 -16.47 35.45
CA LYS A 312 4.40 -16.54 35.81
C LYS A 312 4.25 -17.08 37.23
N ASP A 313 3.34 -16.49 38.00
CA ASP A 313 3.08 -16.94 39.38
C ASP A 313 1.68 -16.55 39.88
N GLY A 314 1.21 -17.20 40.94
CA GLY A 314 -0.04 -16.90 41.61
C GLY A 314 0.11 -16.79 43.12
N VAL A 315 -0.50 -15.77 43.73
CA VAL A 315 -0.49 -15.55 45.18
C VAL A 315 -1.83 -15.98 45.77
N GLU A 316 -1.78 -16.94 46.70
CA GLU A 316 -2.91 -17.47 47.48
C GLU A 316 -4.16 -17.82 46.64
N ASN A 317 -3.97 -18.27 45.40
CA ASN A 317 -5.05 -18.52 44.44
C ASN A 317 -6.02 -17.33 44.22
N THR A 318 -5.57 -16.13 44.54
CA THR A 318 -6.40 -14.91 44.53
C THR A 318 -6.01 -13.98 43.38
N VAL A 319 -4.72 -13.90 43.08
CA VAL A 319 -4.20 -13.13 41.94
C VAL A 319 -3.12 -13.92 41.23
N TYR A 320 -3.19 -13.91 39.91
CA TYR A 320 -2.26 -14.57 39.01
C TYR A 320 -1.65 -13.53 38.09
N GLY A 321 -0.40 -13.70 37.70
CA GLY A 321 0.18 -12.81 36.71
C GLY A 321 1.41 -13.37 36.02
N LEU A 322 1.79 -12.72 34.93
CA LEU A 322 3.01 -13.02 34.20
C LEU A 322 3.67 -11.75 33.66
N PHE A 323 4.96 -11.86 33.38
CA PHE A 323 5.66 -10.91 32.50
C PHE A 323 6.42 -11.65 31.40
N MET A 324 6.67 -10.94 30.31
CA MET A 324 7.54 -11.37 29.22
C MET A 324 8.39 -10.19 28.73
N CYS A 325 9.69 -10.42 28.58
CA CYS A 325 10.66 -9.47 28.03
C CYS A 325 11.04 -9.85 26.59
N ARG A 326 11.51 -8.85 25.83
CA ARG A 326 12.04 -9.07 24.48
C ARG A 326 13.32 -9.91 24.55
N GLY A 327 13.38 -11.03 23.81
CA GLY A 327 14.42 -12.07 23.97
C GLY A 327 15.87 -11.66 23.66
N ASP A 328 16.08 -10.51 23.03
CA ASP A 328 17.39 -9.93 22.69
C ASP A 328 17.88 -8.88 23.71
N LEU A 329 17.13 -8.64 24.79
CA LEU A 329 17.50 -7.70 25.85
C LEU A 329 18.44 -8.35 26.88
N PRO A 330 19.47 -7.63 27.35
CA PRO A 330 20.18 -7.98 28.58
C PRO A 330 19.22 -8.05 29.77
N SER A 331 19.48 -8.97 30.71
CA SER A 331 18.64 -9.17 31.89
C SER A 331 18.41 -7.90 32.72
N ARG A 332 19.41 -6.99 32.77
CA ARG A 332 19.28 -5.67 33.40
C ARG A 332 18.17 -4.81 32.79
N LEU A 333 18.04 -4.79 31.46
CA LEU A 333 17.00 -3.99 30.78
C LEU A 333 15.62 -4.64 30.88
N CYS A 334 15.56 -5.98 30.91
CA CYS A 334 14.34 -6.70 31.23
C CYS A 334 13.86 -6.35 32.65
N GLN A 335 14.75 -6.43 33.63
CA GLN A 335 14.47 -6.07 35.02
C GLN A 335 13.96 -4.62 35.14
N GLN A 336 14.64 -3.66 34.52
CA GLN A 336 14.24 -2.25 34.54
C GLN A 336 12.85 -2.05 33.91
N CYS A 337 12.56 -2.74 32.81
CA CYS A 337 11.25 -2.68 32.18
C CYS A 337 10.15 -3.25 33.08
N VAL A 338 10.36 -4.44 33.65
CA VAL A 338 9.38 -5.09 34.54
C VAL A 338 9.14 -4.26 35.80
N LEU A 339 10.18 -3.62 36.35
CA LEU A 339 10.06 -2.72 37.50
C LEU A 339 9.24 -1.46 37.16
N ASN A 340 9.48 -0.85 35.99
CA ASN A 340 8.68 0.27 35.52
C ASN A 340 7.22 -0.13 35.26
N ALA A 341 7.01 -1.31 34.67
CA ALA A 341 5.70 -1.86 34.37
C ALA A 341 4.88 -2.15 35.64
N THR A 342 5.48 -2.80 36.64
CA THR A 342 4.82 -3.09 37.93
C THR A 342 4.45 -1.80 38.67
N HIS A 343 5.35 -0.81 38.73
CA HIS A 343 5.08 0.46 39.39
C HIS A 343 3.90 1.20 38.73
N ARG A 344 3.92 1.31 37.40
CA ARG A 344 2.90 2.06 36.66
C ARG A 344 1.55 1.34 36.62
N ILE A 345 1.52 0.03 36.42
CA ILE A 345 0.24 -0.71 36.41
C ILE A 345 -0.36 -0.76 37.83
N PHE A 346 0.46 -0.72 38.88
CA PHE A 346 -0.04 -0.62 40.25
C PHE A 346 -0.61 0.77 40.54
N SER A 347 0.02 1.85 40.06
CA SER A 347 -0.54 3.20 40.25
C SER A 347 -1.85 3.41 39.48
N GLU A 348 -1.92 2.93 38.24
CA GLU A 348 -3.05 3.18 37.34
C GLU A 348 -4.18 2.17 37.53
N CYS A 349 -3.86 0.89 37.82
CA CYS A 349 -4.85 -0.19 37.79
C CYS A 349 -5.10 -0.93 39.11
N ASN A 350 -4.51 -0.56 40.27
CA ASN A 350 -4.58 -1.40 41.50
C ASN A 350 -5.99 -1.79 42.03
N SER A 351 -7.05 -1.14 41.57
CA SER A 351 -8.42 -1.40 42.03
C SER A 351 -9.19 -2.32 41.07
N PHE A 352 -8.62 -2.64 39.91
CA PHE A 352 -9.26 -3.49 38.90
C PHE A 352 -8.83 -4.94 39.06
N GLN A 353 -9.74 -5.86 38.74
CA GLN A 353 -9.53 -7.30 38.90
C GLN A 353 -8.52 -7.88 37.91
N GLU A 354 -8.30 -7.21 36.78
CA GLU A 354 -7.35 -7.63 35.74
C GLU A 354 -6.78 -6.40 35.05
N ALA A 355 -5.50 -6.45 34.68
CA ALA A 355 -4.90 -5.45 33.83
C ALA A 355 -3.69 -5.99 33.07
N VAL A 356 -3.36 -5.33 31.97
CA VAL A 356 -2.16 -5.57 31.17
C VAL A 356 -1.48 -4.25 30.83
N ILE A 357 -0.15 -4.25 30.81
CA ILE A 357 0.68 -3.11 30.44
C ILE A 357 1.75 -3.54 29.43
N TRP A 358 1.97 -2.69 28.44
CA TRP A 358 2.96 -2.90 27.39
C TRP A 358 3.98 -1.77 27.40
N TYR A 359 5.25 -2.15 27.43
CA TYR A 359 6.41 -1.32 27.19
C TYR A 359 7.13 -1.80 25.93
N SER A 360 8.04 -0.99 25.39
CA SER A 360 8.85 -1.35 24.23
C SER A 360 9.66 -2.64 24.44
N HIS A 361 10.03 -2.92 25.70
CA HIS A 361 10.96 -3.96 26.13
C HIS A 361 10.30 -5.13 26.87
N CYS A 362 9.09 -4.97 27.41
CA CYS A 362 8.40 -6.00 28.18
C CYS A 362 6.88 -5.80 28.17
N MET A 363 6.15 -6.86 28.48
CA MET A 363 4.72 -6.86 28.76
C MET A 363 4.48 -7.52 30.11
N LEU A 364 3.51 -7.01 30.87
CA LEU A 364 3.11 -7.57 32.15
C LEU A 364 1.60 -7.61 32.25
N ARG A 365 1.07 -8.71 32.81
CA ARG A 365 -0.37 -8.91 33.01
C ARG A 365 -0.66 -9.53 34.37
N TYR A 366 -1.75 -9.10 35.01
CA TYR A 366 -2.33 -9.81 36.15
C TYR A 366 -3.85 -9.98 35.99
N SER A 367 -4.41 -10.97 36.68
CA SER A 367 -5.84 -11.25 36.74
C SER A 367 -6.20 -11.99 38.03
N TYR A 368 -7.43 -11.78 38.50
CA TYR A 368 -8.04 -12.57 39.58
C TYR A 368 -8.37 -14.02 39.16
N ARG A 369 -8.37 -14.32 37.86
CA ARG A 369 -8.62 -15.64 37.29
C ARG A 369 -7.30 -16.32 36.93
N HIS A 370 -7.25 -17.63 37.08
CA HIS A 370 -6.12 -18.39 36.57
C HIS A 370 -6.16 -18.46 35.03
N PHE A 371 -5.18 -17.84 34.35
CA PHE A 371 -5.15 -17.68 32.88
C PHE A 371 -3.95 -18.35 32.18
N PHE A 372 -3.07 -19.04 32.90
CA PHE A 372 -1.81 -19.58 32.33
C PHE A 372 -1.97 -20.71 31.30
N SER A 373 -3.17 -21.29 31.19
CA SER A 373 -3.49 -22.37 30.26
C SER A 373 -4.54 -21.94 29.22
N LYS A 374 -4.73 -20.63 29.01
CA LYS A 374 -5.70 -20.08 28.06
C LYS A 374 -5.03 -19.07 27.14
N VAL A 375 -5.17 -19.24 25.83
CA VAL A 375 -4.74 -18.24 24.84
C VAL A 375 -5.81 -17.16 24.77
N GLU A 376 -5.46 -15.93 25.12
CA GLU A 376 -6.38 -14.81 25.16
C GLU A 376 -5.93 -13.72 24.17
N LYS A 377 -6.86 -13.32 23.30
CA LYS A 377 -6.63 -12.34 22.22
C LYS A 377 -7.10 -10.93 22.59
N SER A 378 -7.69 -10.73 23.76
CA SER A 378 -8.23 -9.45 24.23
C SER A 378 -7.88 -9.23 25.71
N PRO A 379 -7.55 -8.00 26.16
CA PRO A 379 -7.52 -6.75 25.40
C PRO A 379 -6.28 -6.60 24.49
N THR A 380 -6.46 -5.99 23.32
CA THR A 380 -5.41 -5.77 22.31
C THR A 380 -4.86 -4.34 22.35
N PHE A 381 -3.55 -4.17 22.18
CA PHE A 381 -2.97 -2.86 21.84
C PHE A 381 -2.49 -2.87 20.38
N GLN A 382 -2.96 -1.88 19.59
CA GLN A 382 -2.64 -1.69 18.18
C GLN A 382 -2.30 -0.21 17.94
N SER A 383 -1.11 0.09 17.40
CA SER A 383 -0.77 1.46 16.98
C SER A 383 -1.31 1.80 15.57
N LEU A 384 -2.32 1.06 15.09
CA LEU A 384 -3.05 1.28 13.83
C LEU A 384 -4.55 0.97 14.09
N ILE A 385 -5.40 1.99 14.26
CA ILE A 385 -6.72 1.85 14.93
C ILE A 385 -7.89 1.47 13.99
N ASN A 386 -8.40 0.23 14.09
CA ASN A 386 -9.82 -0.22 14.09
C ASN A 386 -10.50 -0.78 12.81
N THR A 387 -11.28 -1.89 12.83
CA THR A 387 -11.82 -2.79 13.90
C THR A 387 -12.23 -4.17 13.32
N PHE A 388 -12.01 -5.27 14.05
CA PHE A 388 -12.67 -6.57 13.86
C PHE A 388 -13.52 -6.89 15.10
N ASN A 389 -14.65 -7.59 14.92
CA ASN A 389 -15.42 -8.20 16.01
C ASN A 389 -14.88 -9.59 16.30
N ASP A 390 -14.76 -9.89 17.60
CA ASP A 390 -14.42 -11.20 18.15
C ASP A 390 -15.52 -12.22 17.86
N ASP A 391 -15.09 -13.37 17.33
CA ASP A 391 -15.66 -14.67 17.70
C ASP A 391 -14.67 -15.79 17.32
N LEU A 392 -14.48 -16.74 18.25
CA LEU A 392 -13.98 -18.12 18.10
C LEU A 392 -12.56 -18.47 18.63
N LEU A 393 -12.60 -19.14 19.80
CA LEU A 393 -12.06 -20.46 20.21
C LEU A 393 -10.88 -21.12 19.45
N GLY A 394 -9.86 -21.54 20.23
CA GLY A 394 -9.02 -22.73 19.95
C GLY A 394 -7.50 -22.54 20.10
N ASP A 395 -6.87 -23.42 20.89
CA ASP A 395 -5.47 -23.41 21.37
C ASP A 395 -4.39 -23.72 20.32
N ASP A 396 -3.37 -22.84 20.19
CA ASP A 396 -1.91 -23.11 20.17
C ASP A 396 -1.13 -21.77 20.00
N CYS A 397 0.16 -21.69 20.39
CA CYS A 397 0.97 -20.46 20.18
C CYS A 397 1.08 -20.10 18.68
N MET A 398 1.24 -21.13 17.85
CA MET A 398 1.23 -21.01 16.40
C MET A 398 -0.10 -20.50 15.86
N HIS A 399 -1.24 -20.85 16.47
CA HIS A 399 -2.54 -20.32 16.07
C HIS A 399 -2.71 -18.84 16.43
N CYS A 400 -2.17 -18.38 17.57
CA CYS A 400 -2.14 -16.95 17.91
C CYS A 400 -1.32 -16.15 16.89
N LEU A 401 -0.12 -16.65 16.55
CA LEU A 401 0.74 -16.02 15.54
C LEU A 401 0.16 -16.12 14.13
N GLU A 402 -0.44 -17.24 13.74
CA GLU A 402 -1.13 -17.41 12.46
C GLU A 402 -2.36 -16.54 12.33
N ASP A 403 -3.10 -16.28 13.40
CA ASP A 403 -4.20 -15.34 13.39
C ASP A 403 -3.70 -13.89 13.28
N ILE A 404 -2.62 -13.54 13.98
CA ILE A 404 -1.94 -12.27 13.75
C ILE A 404 -1.50 -12.17 12.28
N ASN A 405 -0.98 -13.26 11.71
CA ASN A 405 -0.46 -13.32 10.34
C ASN A 405 -1.60 -13.26 9.29
N LYS A 406 -2.67 -14.03 9.44
CA LYS A 406 -3.86 -14.04 8.56
C LYS A 406 -4.65 -12.74 8.61
N ASN A 407 -4.66 -12.08 9.77
CA ASN A 407 -5.26 -10.76 9.96
C ASN A 407 -4.24 -9.63 9.73
N MET A 408 -2.99 -9.97 9.39
CA MET A 408 -2.01 -9.01 8.91
C MET A 408 -2.42 -8.64 7.48
N PRO A 409 -2.56 -7.35 7.14
CA PRO A 409 -2.94 -6.94 5.81
C PRO A 409 -1.72 -7.11 4.88
N PHE A 410 -1.47 -8.33 4.39
CA PHE A 410 -0.40 -8.62 3.42
C PHE A 410 -0.55 -7.86 2.09
N SER A 411 -1.71 -7.26 1.84
CA SER A 411 -1.95 -6.31 0.75
C SER A 411 -1.49 -4.87 1.03
N GLN A 412 -0.90 -4.59 2.21
CA GLN A 412 -0.42 -3.28 2.67
C GLN A 412 1.09 -3.25 2.95
N LEU A 413 1.90 -3.99 2.20
CA LEU A 413 3.38 -3.98 2.24
C LEU A 413 3.99 -2.65 1.68
N GLY A 414 3.56 -1.51 2.24
CA GLY A 414 4.08 -0.18 1.97
C GLY A 414 4.42 0.63 3.22
N ASN A 415 4.32 0.05 4.43
CA ASN A 415 4.65 0.73 5.68
C ASN A 415 6.10 0.46 6.13
N THR A 416 6.73 1.46 6.73
CA THR A 416 8.08 1.41 7.34
C THR A 416 8.22 0.48 8.54
N GLY A 417 7.10 -0.02 9.05
CA GLY A 417 6.99 -1.02 10.09
C GLY A 417 5.58 -1.12 10.68
N GLY A 418 5.38 -2.02 11.64
CA GLY A 418 4.12 -2.24 12.34
C GLY A 418 4.28 -3.17 13.54
N ARG A 419 3.42 -3.03 14.55
CA ARG A 419 3.43 -3.83 15.79
C ARG A 419 2.01 -4.20 16.22
N ILE A 420 1.77 -5.48 16.51
CA ILE A 420 0.51 -6.03 17.02
C ILE A 420 0.81 -6.73 18.34
N LEU A 421 0.12 -6.33 19.42
CA LEU A 421 0.29 -6.90 20.77
C LEU A 421 -1.01 -7.55 21.26
N TYR A 422 -1.01 -8.87 21.39
CA TYR A 422 -2.01 -9.65 22.11
C TYR A 422 -1.51 -10.01 23.52
N PRO A 423 -2.41 -10.33 24.47
CA PRO A 423 -2.02 -10.83 25.79
C PRO A 423 -1.18 -12.11 25.75
N SER A 424 -1.33 -12.93 24.70
CA SER A 424 -0.64 -14.23 24.57
C SER A 424 0.42 -14.30 23.45
N CYS A 425 0.52 -13.32 22.55
CA CYS A 425 1.55 -13.28 21.50
C CYS A 425 1.77 -11.84 20.98
N ASN A 426 2.93 -11.56 20.38
CA ASN A 426 3.24 -10.25 19.80
C ASN A 426 3.98 -10.39 18.46
N LEU A 427 3.85 -9.38 17.60
CA LEU A 427 4.44 -9.36 16.27
C LEU A 427 4.88 -7.94 15.92
N ARG A 428 6.10 -7.77 15.41
CA ARG A 428 6.65 -6.50 14.92
C ARG A 428 7.39 -6.72 13.60
N TYR A 429 7.27 -5.78 12.66
CA TYR A 429 8.09 -5.71 11.45
C TYR A 429 8.50 -4.25 11.24
N GLU A 430 9.70 -3.95 10.74
CA GLU A 430 10.16 -2.60 10.36
C GLU A 430 11.18 -2.71 9.22
N PHE A 431 11.37 -1.66 8.43
CA PHE A 431 12.39 -1.57 7.38
C PHE A 431 13.80 -1.31 7.93
N PHE A 432 13.92 -0.90 9.19
CA PHE A 432 15.19 -0.73 9.91
C PHE A 432 15.40 -1.88 10.88
N GLN A 433 16.65 -2.22 11.21
CA GLN A 433 16.93 -3.32 12.14
C GLN A 433 16.53 -2.93 13.58
N PHE A 434 15.55 -3.64 14.14
CA PHE A 434 15.00 -3.38 15.48
C PHE A 434 15.20 -4.54 16.48
N TYR A 435 15.96 -5.56 16.08
CA TYR A 435 16.32 -6.76 16.85
C TYR A 435 17.81 -7.07 16.65
N ARG A 436 18.46 -7.65 17.67
CA ARG A 436 19.84 -8.20 17.52
C ARG A 436 19.79 -9.59 16.89
N ASP A 437 20.77 -9.92 16.03
CA ASP A 437 20.86 -11.21 15.35
C ASP A 437 21.23 -12.33 16.34
N PRO A 438 20.39 -13.37 16.54
CA PRO A 438 20.66 -14.45 17.48
C PRO A 438 21.55 -15.59 16.91
N GLN A 439 21.96 -15.56 15.64
CA GLN A 439 22.70 -16.68 15.03
C GLN A 439 24.19 -16.69 15.40
N LEU A 440 24.46 -17.03 16.65
CA LEU A 440 25.71 -17.61 17.15
C LEU A 440 25.38 -18.79 18.08
N GLN A 441 24.60 -19.79 17.61
CA GLN A 441 24.53 -21.16 18.16
C GLN A 441 23.52 -22.03 17.38
N GLY A 442 23.96 -23.16 16.80
CA GLY A 442 23.12 -24.14 16.06
C GLY A 442 23.01 -25.50 16.77
N PRO A 443 22.05 -26.38 16.40
CA PRO A 443 22.37 -27.82 16.17
C PRO A 443 21.38 -28.69 15.30
N GLY A 444 21.87 -29.82 14.73
CA GLY A 444 21.41 -31.22 15.05
C GLY A 444 20.33 -31.99 14.22
N ASN A 445 20.73 -33.11 13.59
CA ASN A 445 19.99 -34.13 12.76
C ASN A 445 18.96 -35.06 13.46
N SER A 446 17.96 -35.59 12.70
CA SER A 446 17.74 -37.05 12.36
C SER A 446 16.29 -37.45 11.92
N SER A 447 16.17 -38.49 11.07
CA SER A 447 14.98 -39.13 10.42
C SER A 447 14.58 -40.46 11.15
N PRO A 448 13.74 -41.47 10.67
CA PRO A 448 12.78 -41.72 9.54
C PRO A 448 11.46 -42.52 10.01
N PRO A 449 10.86 -43.60 9.39
CA PRO A 449 10.18 -43.91 8.09
C PRO A 449 8.77 -44.66 8.10
N VAL A 450 7.96 -44.55 7.01
CA VAL A 450 7.39 -45.60 6.07
C VAL A 450 6.34 -46.74 6.44
N LEU A 451 5.27 -46.87 5.58
CA LEU A 451 4.58 -48.06 4.94
C LEU A 451 3.12 -48.57 5.29
N LYS A 452 2.26 -48.51 4.24
CA LYS A 452 1.41 -49.55 3.53
C LYS A 452 -0.08 -49.89 3.83
N GLU A 453 -0.77 -50.09 2.70
CA GLU A 453 -2.19 -50.42 2.35
C GLU A 453 -2.78 -51.78 2.81
N LYS A 454 -4.13 -51.91 2.72
CA LYS A 454 -4.88 -52.84 1.79
C LYS A 454 -6.41 -52.81 1.97
N GLY A 455 -7.16 -52.91 0.87
CA GLY A 455 -8.64 -52.89 0.81
C GLY A 455 -9.34 -54.25 0.61
N LYS A 456 -10.64 -54.23 0.20
CA LYS A 456 -11.34 -55.24 -0.66
C LYS A 456 -12.86 -54.96 -0.87
N ARG A 457 -13.30 -55.16 -2.13
CA ARG A 457 -14.53 -55.78 -2.74
C ARG A 457 -15.87 -55.73 -1.95
N GLY A 458 -17.08 -55.51 -2.50
CA GLY A 458 -17.68 -55.59 -3.84
C GLY A 458 -19.06 -56.29 -3.73
N LEU A 459 -20.15 -55.81 -4.34
CA LEU A 459 -21.46 -56.50 -4.34
C LEU A 459 -22.32 -56.20 -5.60
N ARG A 460 -23.03 -57.23 -6.10
CA ARG A 460 -23.86 -57.29 -7.32
C ARG A 460 -25.36 -57.07 -7.02
N THR A 461 -25.94 -56.11 -7.77
CA THR A 461 -27.22 -56.05 -8.54
C THR A 461 -28.43 -56.95 -8.21
N ILE A 462 -29.63 -56.34 -8.06
CA ILE A 462 -30.83 -56.41 -8.95
C ILE A 462 -32.07 -55.83 -8.23
N ILE A 463 -32.50 -54.62 -8.60
CA ILE A 463 -33.92 -54.16 -8.54
C ILE A 463 -34.14 -53.32 -9.80
N SER A 464 -34.31 -54.01 -10.93
CA SER A 464 -34.48 -53.38 -12.24
C SER A 464 -35.97 -53.23 -12.55
N ILE A 465 -36.31 -52.04 -13.07
CA ILE A 465 -37.53 -51.67 -13.83
C ILE A 465 -38.56 -50.76 -13.10
N VAL A 466 -38.80 -50.85 -11.78
CA VAL A 466 -39.66 -49.84 -11.07
C VAL A 466 -38.84 -48.68 -10.49
N LEU A 467 -37.59 -48.97 -10.15
CA LEU A 467 -36.60 -48.01 -9.70
C LEU A 467 -36.20 -46.98 -10.78
N PRO A 468 -36.00 -47.32 -12.07
CA PRO A 468 -35.48 -46.38 -13.07
C PRO A 468 -36.41 -45.21 -13.37
N THR A 469 -37.74 -45.38 -13.37
CA THR A 469 -38.68 -44.31 -13.74
C THR A 469 -38.87 -43.31 -12.61
N THR A 470 -39.02 -43.79 -11.37
CA THR A 470 -39.05 -42.95 -10.17
C THR A 470 -37.70 -42.28 -9.91
N VAL A 471 -36.60 -43.03 -10.06
CA VAL A 471 -35.25 -42.46 -9.99
C VAL A 471 -35.02 -41.47 -11.11
N SER A 472 -35.49 -41.66 -12.35
CA SER A 472 -35.23 -40.70 -13.43
C SER A 472 -35.96 -39.37 -13.23
N VAL A 473 -37.16 -39.37 -12.66
CA VAL A 473 -37.88 -38.13 -12.33
C VAL A 473 -37.23 -37.44 -11.13
N ILE A 474 -36.89 -38.20 -10.08
CA ILE A 474 -36.17 -37.67 -8.92
C ILE A 474 -34.80 -37.16 -9.34
N LEU A 475 -34.10 -37.86 -10.25
CA LEU A 475 -32.81 -37.47 -10.81
C LEU A 475 -32.96 -36.23 -11.68
N PHE A 476 -34.04 -36.07 -12.45
CA PHE A 476 -34.26 -34.87 -13.24
C PHE A 476 -34.56 -33.66 -12.35
N ILE A 477 -35.39 -33.81 -11.32
CA ILE A 477 -35.66 -32.76 -10.33
C ILE A 477 -34.39 -32.46 -9.52
N PHE A 478 -33.62 -33.48 -9.15
CA PHE A 478 -32.36 -33.36 -8.44
C PHE A 478 -31.30 -32.71 -9.32
N VAL A 479 -31.18 -33.06 -10.59
CA VAL A 479 -30.27 -32.45 -11.57
C VAL A 479 -30.69 -31.01 -11.85
N TYR A 480 -31.98 -30.73 -12.04
CA TYR A 480 -32.49 -29.35 -12.17
C TYR A 480 -32.20 -28.55 -10.90
N TYR A 481 -32.44 -29.12 -9.72
CA TYR A 481 -32.11 -28.53 -8.43
C TYR A 481 -30.60 -28.34 -8.28
N LEU A 482 -29.77 -29.29 -8.71
CA LEU A 482 -28.31 -29.21 -8.69
C LEU A 482 -27.81 -28.17 -9.69
N ILE A 483 -28.42 -28.01 -10.86
CA ILE A 483 -28.11 -26.96 -11.84
C ILE A 483 -28.48 -25.60 -11.26
N LYS A 484 -29.67 -25.45 -10.68
CA LYS A 484 -30.10 -24.20 -10.05
C LYS A 484 -29.28 -23.88 -8.79
N ARG A 485 -28.92 -24.90 -8.00
CA ARG A 485 -28.04 -24.80 -6.84
C ARG A 485 -26.60 -24.51 -7.26
N LYS A 486 -26.11 -25.06 -8.37
CA LYS A 486 -24.79 -24.78 -8.95
C LYS A 486 -24.75 -23.36 -9.51
N ALA A 487 -25.78 -22.90 -10.21
CA ALA A 487 -25.89 -21.53 -10.71
C ALA A 487 -25.98 -20.50 -9.56
N ARG A 488 -26.81 -20.76 -8.54
CA ARG A 488 -26.87 -19.92 -7.32
C ARG A 488 -25.57 -19.96 -6.52
N ARG A 489 -24.96 -21.15 -6.35
CA ARG A 489 -23.63 -21.28 -5.73
C ARG A 489 -22.55 -20.56 -6.53
N SER A 490 -22.62 -20.56 -7.86
CA SER A 490 -21.66 -19.88 -8.74
C SER A 490 -21.80 -18.36 -8.67
N ALA A 491 -23.02 -17.81 -8.68
CA ALA A 491 -23.23 -16.37 -8.51
C ALA A 491 -22.82 -15.91 -7.11
N LYS A 492 -23.21 -16.67 -6.07
CA LYS A 492 -22.82 -16.42 -4.69
C LYS A 492 -21.33 -16.62 -4.43
N SER A 493 -20.68 -17.57 -5.13
CA SER A 493 -19.23 -17.77 -5.05
C SER A 493 -18.49 -16.62 -5.72
N ILE A 494 -18.94 -16.15 -6.90
CA ILE A 494 -18.32 -15.00 -7.59
C ILE A 494 -18.46 -13.72 -6.76
N LEU A 495 -19.65 -13.47 -6.18
CA LEU A 495 -19.88 -12.32 -5.33
C LEU A 495 -19.02 -12.39 -4.05
N ARG A 496 -18.92 -13.57 -3.42
CA ARG A 496 -18.11 -13.80 -2.22
C ARG A 496 -16.60 -13.79 -2.50
N GLU A 497 -16.16 -14.25 -3.67
CA GLU A 497 -14.78 -14.17 -4.13
C GLU A 497 -14.36 -12.71 -4.39
N ASN A 498 -15.28 -11.89 -4.92
CA ASN A 498 -14.97 -10.50 -5.22
C ASN A 498 -15.10 -9.54 -4.03
N PHE A 499 -16.08 -9.75 -3.16
CA PHE A 499 -16.46 -8.82 -2.08
C PHE A 499 -16.40 -9.42 -0.66
N GLY A 500 -16.03 -10.69 -0.51
CA GLY A 500 -15.86 -11.32 0.80
C GLY A 500 -17.13 -11.28 1.66
N TYR A 501 -17.01 -10.76 2.88
CA TYR A 501 -18.12 -10.64 3.84
C TYR A 501 -19.20 -9.63 3.43
N GLU A 502 -18.85 -8.57 2.69
CA GLU A 502 -19.82 -7.57 2.20
C GLU A 502 -20.76 -8.13 1.11
N SER A 503 -20.51 -9.36 0.63
CA SER A 503 -21.39 -10.03 -0.35
C SER A 503 -22.84 -10.15 0.12
N ALA A 504 -23.10 -10.36 1.42
CA ALA A 504 -24.46 -10.48 1.94
C ALA A 504 -25.25 -9.17 1.92
N THR A 505 -24.59 -8.03 2.15
CA THR A 505 -25.21 -6.69 2.10
C THR A 505 -25.37 -6.17 0.67
N LEU A 506 -24.54 -6.65 -0.26
CA LEU A 506 -24.55 -6.26 -1.67
C LEU A 506 -25.44 -7.14 -2.55
N GLU A 507 -25.81 -8.34 -2.09
CA GLU A 507 -26.70 -9.28 -2.82
C GLU A 507 -28.01 -8.63 -3.31
N PRO A 508 -28.72 -7.79 -2.53
CA PRO A 508 -29.94 -7.12 -2.99
C PRO A 508 -29.72 -6.08 -4.11
N LEU A 509 -28.50 -5.56 -4.27
CA LEU A 509 -28.15 -4.54 -5.25
C LEU A 509 -27.64 -5.15 -6.57
N GLN A 510 -27.55 -6.48 -6.66
CA GLN A 510 -27.03 -7.18 -7.84
C GLN A 510 -28.13 -7.40 -8.89
N PHE A 511 -27.94 -6.81 -10.08
CA PHE A 511 -28.76 -7.03 -11.25
C PHE A 511 -28.21 -8.17 -12.11
N SER A 512 -29.11 -8.89 -12.78
CA SER A 512 -28.71 -9.89 -13.78
C SER A 512 -28.38 -9.21 -15.11
N LEU A 513 -27.38 -9.74 -15.83
CA LEU A 513 -26.97 -9.20 -17.13
C LEU A 513 -28.14 -9.08 -18.12
N ALA A 514 -29.04 -10.08 -18.14
CA ALA A 514 -30.22 -10.08 -19.01
C ALA A 514 -31.17 -8.91 -18.76
N VAL A 515 -31.31 -8.48 -17.50
CA VAL A 515 -32.12 -7.29 -17.15
C VAL A 515 -31.47 -6.03 -17.72
N ILE A 516 -30.14 -5.93 -17.64
CA ILE A 516 -29.40 -4.77 -18.14
C ILE A 516 -29.36 -4.72 -19.67
N GLU A 517 -29.19 -5.86 -20.32
CA GLU A 517 -29.28 -5.99 -21.78
C GLU A 517 -30.67 -5.58 -22.27
N ALA A 518 -31.74 -6.05 -21.63
CA ALA A 518 -33.10 -5.64 -21.96
C ALA A 518 -33.29 -4.13 -21.75
N ALA A 519 -32.84 -3.59 -20.62
CA ALA A 519 -33.00 -2.17 -20.28
C ALA A 519 -32.25 -1.23 -21.23
N THR A 520 -31.13 -1.67 -21.80
CA THR A 520 -30.25 -0.86 -22.66
C THR A 520 -30.43 -1.15 -24.16
N ASN A 521 -31.39 -2.00 -24.54
CA ASN A 521 -31.53 -2.53 -25.89
C ASN A 521 -30.21 -3.13 -26.40
N ASN A 522 -29.67 -4.09 -25.65
CA ASN A 522 -28.40 -4.78 -25.87
C ASN A 522 -27.21 -3.81 -26.06
N PHE A 523 -27.10 -2.80 -25.18
CA PHE A 523 -26.08 -1.76 -25.25
C PHE A 523 -26.03 -1.05 -26.63
N SER A 524 -27.20 -0.76 -27.21
CA SER A 524 -27.30 -0.07 -28.50
C SER A 524 -26.52 1.25 -28.50
N ASN A 525 -25.86 1.55 -29.61
CA ASN A 525 -25.16 2.82 -29.80
C ASN A 525 -26.11 4.03 -29.70
N GLU A 526 -27.41 3.87 -30.01
CA GLU A 526 -28.43 4.92 -29.84
C GLU A 526 -28.63 5.32 -28.38
N ASN A 527 -28.43 4.37 -27.47
CA ASN A 527 -28.54 4.57 -26.03
C ASN A 527 -27.23 5.05 -25.40
N LYS A 528 -26.14 5.17 -26.16
CA LYS A 528 -24.84 5.57 -25.62
C LYS A 528 -24.84 7.07 -25.33
N ILE A 529 -24.63 7.43 -24.06
CA ILE A 529 -24.66 8.82 -23.59
C ILE A 529 -23.26 9.37 -23.25
N GLY A 530 -22.25 8.51 -23.10
CA GLY A 530 -20.88 8.93 -22.85
C GLY A 530 -19.84 7.84 -23.04
N LYS A 531 -18.59 8.25 -23.24
CA LYS A 531 -17.40 7.37 -23.29
C LYS A 531 -16.23 8.10 -22.65
N GLY A 532 -15.59 7.48 -21.66
CA GLY A 532 -14.41 8.02 -20.97
C GLY A 532 -13.34 6.95 -20.74
N GLY A 533 -12.27 7.32 -20.03
CA GLY A 533 -11.18 6.39 -19.68
C GLY A 533 -11.62 5.19 -18.83
N PHE A 534 -12.78 5.30 -18.19
CA PHE A 534 -13.34 4.30 -17.28
C PHE A 534 -14.39 3.38 -17.92
N GLY A 535 -14.76 3.61 -19.18
CA GLY A 535 -15.74 2.79 -19.89
C GLY A 535 -16.81 3.59 -20.63
N GLU A 536 -17.88 2.89 -21.02
CA GLU A 536 -18.97 3.43 -21.83
C GLU A 536 -20.25 3.52 -20.99
N VAL A 537 -20.98 4.62 -21.13
CA VAL A 537 -22.21 4.88 -20.36
C VAL A 537 -23.41 4.88 -21.30
N TYR A 538 -24.42 4.11 -20.93
CA TYR A 538 -25.66 3.94 -21.69
C TYR A 538 -26.86 4.40 -20.88
N LYS A 539 -27.83 5.03 -21.53
CA LYS A 539 -29.17 5.22 -20.99
C LYS A 539 -29.93 3.89 -21.06
N GLY A 540 -30.63 3.54 -20.00
CA GLY A 540 -31.51 2.39 -19.97
C GLY A 540 -32.83 2.69 -19.27
N ILE A 541 -33.82 1.83 -19.50
CA ILE A 541 -35.12 1.87 -18.83
C ILE A 541 -35.37 0.50 -18.20
N LEU A 542 -35.44 0.45 -16.86
CA LEU A 542 -35.76 -0.78 -16.13
C LEU A 542 -37.23 -1.17 -16.34
N PHE A 543 -37.59 -2.42 -16.05
CA PHE A 543 -38.96 -2.93 -16.23
C PHE A 543 -40.03 -2.16 -15.43
N ASP A 544 -39.64 -1.50 -14.36
CA ASP A 544 -40.51 -0.64 -13.54
C ASP A 544 -40.61 0.80 -14.07
N GLY A 545 -40.04 1.10 -15.24
CA GLY A 545 -40.07 2.41 -15.87
C GLY A 545 -38.99 3.37 -15.42
N ARG A 546 -38.16 3.01 -14.43
CA ARG A 546 -37.07 3.88 -13.95
C ARG A 546 -35.99 4.05 -15.04
N GLN A 547 -35.66 5.30 -15.33
CA GLN A 547 -34.53 5.63 -16.22
C GLN A 547 -33.22 5.51 -15.44
N VAL A 548 -32.24 4.83 -16.03
CA VAL A 548 -30.95 4.55 -15.41
C VAL A 548 -29.79 4.89 -16.33
N ALA A 549 -28.65 5.24 -15.73
CA ALA A 549 -27.37 5.33 -16.41
C ALA A 549 -26.56 4.06 -16.10
N VAL A 550 -26.21 3.31 -17.15
CA VAL A 550 -25.50 2.03 -17.09
C VAL A 550 -24.06 2.25 -17.55
N LYS A 551 -23.12 2.26 -16.60
CA LYS A 551 -21.67 2.40 -16.86
C LYS A 551 -21.06 1.01 -17.01
N LYS A 552 -20.76 0.62 -18.25
CA LYS A 552 -20.05 -0.61 -18.59
C LYS A 552 -18.54 -0.35 -18.56
N LEU A 553 -17.84 -0.95 -17.59
CA LEU A 553 -16.41 -0.74 -17.42
C LEU A 553 -15.61 -1.50 -18.48
N SER A 554 -14.48 -0.92 -18.89
CA SER A 554 -13.59 -1.54 -19.89
C SER A 554 -12.95 -2.83 -19.36
N THR A 555 -12.86 -3.87 -20.19
CA THR A 555 -12.23 -5.15 -19.86
C THR A 555 -10.69 -5.12 -19.95
N SER A 556 -10.11 -4.08 -20.56
CA SER A 556 -8.67 -4.02 -20.90
C SER A 556 -7.75 -3.52 -19.78
N SER A 557 -8.25 -3.14 -18.60
CA SER A 557 -7.40 -2.57 -17.54
C SER A 557 -7.58 -3.29 -16.18
N LYS A 558 -6.45 -3.67 -15.56
CA LYS A 558 -6.41 -4.12 -14.14
C LYS A 558 -6.93 -3.03 -13.19
N GLN A 559 -6.88 -1.77 -13.62
CA GLN A 559 -7.38 -0.60 -12.90
C GLN A 559 -8.91 -0.59 -12.74
N GLY A 560 -9.66 -0.88 -13.81
CA GLY A 560 -11.13 -0.86 -13.78
C GLY A 560 -11.76 -1.87 -12.82
N VAL A 561 -11.06 -2.97 -12.50
CA VAL A 561 -11.53 -3.95 -11.50
C VAL A 561 -11.49 -3.39 -10.08
N ASN A 562 -10.44 -2.67 -9.72
CA ASN A 562 -10.31 -2.07 -8.39
C ASN A 562 -11.25 -0.88 -8.22
N GLU A 563 -11.42 -0.08 -9.28
CA GLU A 563 -12.37 1.04 -9.30
C GLU A 563 -13.81 0.54 -9.18
N PHE A 564 -14.17 -0.54 -9.87
CA PHE A 564 -15.47 -1.19 -9.70
C PHE A 564 -15.74 -1.58 -8.24
N LYS A 565 -14.79 -2.27 -7.61
CA LYS A 565 -14.94 -2.71 -6.22
C LYS A 565 -15.04 -1.52 -5.27
N ASN A 566 -14.18 -0.52 -5.43
CA ASN A 566 -14.23 0.71 -4.64
C ASN A 566 -15.58 1.39 -4.77
N GLU A 567 -16.05 1.58 -6.01
CA GLU A 567 -17.28 2.31 -6.27
C GLU A 567 -18.47 1.58 -5.63
N VAL A 568 -18.62 0.27 -5.82
CA VAL A 568 -19.68 -0.54 -5.18
C VAL A 568 -19.63 -0.46 -3.64
N LEU A 569 -18.45 -0.58 -3.04
CA LEU A 569 -18.29 -0.61 -1.57
C LEU A 569 -18.53 0.76 -0.92
N LEU A 570 -18.18 1.84 -1.63
CA LEU A 570 -18.28 3.21 -1.16
C LEU A 570 -19.68 3.78 -1.39
N ILE A 571 -20.14 3.79 -2.64
CA ILE A 571 -21.31 4.57 -3.03
C ILE A 571 -22.61 3.93 -2.53
N ALA A 572 -22.64 2.61 -2.32
CA ALA A 572 -23.80 1.94 -1.73
C ALA A 572 -24.13 2.46 -0.30
N LYS A 573 -23.20 3.15 0.35
CA LYS A 573 -23.33 3.70 1.70
C LYS A 573 -23.53 5.23 1.71
N LEU A 574 -23.56 5.88 0.54
CA LEU A 574 -23.65 7.34 0.40
C LEU A 574 -25.00 7.75 -0.18
N GLN A 575 -25.67 8.71 0.45
CA GLN A 575 -26.94 9.25 -0.03
C GLN A 575 -27.06 10.73 0.30
N HIS A 576 -27.14 11.58 -0.73
CA HIS A 576 -27.26 13.02 -0.58
C HIS A 576 -27.78 13.65 -1.87
N ARG A 577 -28.50 14.78 -1.77
CA ARG A 577 -29.11 15.45 -2.94
C ARG A 577 -28.08 15.90 -4.00
N ASN A 578 -26.86 16.23 -3.56
CA ASN A 578 -25.76 16.69 -4.42
C ASN A 578 -24.77 15.58 -4.80
N LEU A 579 -25.18 14.31 -4.67
CA LEU A 579 -24.44 13.13 -5.13
C LEU A 579 -25.33 12.36 -6.10
N VAL A 580 -24.72 11.72 -7.10
CA VAL A 580 -25.46 10.81 -7.99
C VAL A 580 -25.83 9.54 -7.23
N THR A 581 -27.11 9.19 -7.28
CA THR A 581 -27.67 8.03 -6.60
C THR A 581 -27.24 6.74 -7.29
N PHE A 582 -26.59 5.87 -6.53
CA PHE A 582 -26.30 4.51 -6.95
C PHE A 582 -27.51 3.60 -6.78
N ILE A 583 -27.82 2.82 -7.80
CA ILE A 583 -28.97 1.91 -7.82
C ILE A 583 -28.53 0.45 -7.66
N GLY A 584 -27.39 0.07 -8.24
CA GLY A 584 -26.86 -1.28 -8.13
C GLY A 584 -25.75 -1.59 -9.11
N PHE A 585 -25.41 -2.87 -9.23
CA PHE A 585 -24.34 -3.33 -10.11
C PHE A 585 -24.68 -4.67 -10.77
N CYS A 586 -23.97 -5.00 -11.84
CA CYS A 586 -23.98 -6.34 -12.43
C CYS A 586 -22.53 -6.86 -12.50
N LEU A 587 -22.34 -8.07 -11.99
CA LEU A 587 -21.07 -8.80 -11.99
C LEU A 587 -21.31 -10.21 -12.56
N LYS A 588 -20.84 -10.46 -13.78
CA LYS A 588 -20.91 -11.78 -14.43
C LYS A 588 -19.75 -11.95 -15.42
N GLU A 589 -18.93 -12.98 -15.20
CA GLU A 589 -17.73 -13.28 -16.01
C GLU A 589 -16.80 -12.06 -16.13
N GLU A 590 -16.63 -11.50 -17.34
CA GLU A 590 -15.83 -10.30 -17.60
C GLU A 590 -16.62 -8.98 -17.48
N HIS A 591 -17.95 -9.04 -17.38
CA HIS A 591 -18.82 -7.87 -17.36
C HIS A 591 -18.91 -7.27 -15.95
N LYS A 592 -18.35 -6.06 -15.81
CA LYS A 592 -18.43 -5.23 -14.60
C LYS A 592 -19.20 -3.97 -14.94
N ILE A 593 -20.41 -3.86 -14.40
CA ILE A 593 -21.37 -2.82 -14.78
C ILE A 593 -21.91 -2.14 -13.53
N LEU A 594 -21.94 -0.82 -13.54
CA LEU A 594 -22.48 0.02 -12.47
C LEU A 594 -23.76 0.72 -12.97
N ILE A 595 -24.76 0.84 -12.10
CA ILE A 595 -26.09 1.35 -12.44
C ILE A 595 -26.42 2.50 -11.50
N TYR A 596 -26.70 3.66 -12.08
CA TYR A 596 -27.02 4.90 -11.38
C TYR A 596 -28.36 5.47 -11.84
N GLU A 597 -28.88 6.44 -11.10
CA GLU A 597 -29.94 7.30 -11.62
C GLU A 597 -29.50 7.98 -12.93
N TYR A 598 -30.43 8.12 -13.88
CA TYR A 598 -30.18 8.90 -15.08
C TYR A 598 -30.33 10.40 -14.78
N VAL A 599 -29.26 11.16 -15.01
CA VAL A 599 -29.23 12.61 -14.79
C VAL A 599 -29.32 13.33 -16.16
N PRO A 600 -30.40 14.09 -16.44
CA PRO A 600 -30.75 14.48 -17.81
C PRO A 600 -29.90 15.60 -18.41
N ASN A 601 -29.44 16.58 -17.61
CA ASN A 601 -28.73 17.75 -18.12
C ASN A 601 -27.20 17.55 -18.17
N LYS A 602 -26.71 16.34 -18.50
CA LYS A 602 -25.27 16.03 -18.73
C LYS A 602 -24.34 16.58 -17.63
N SER A 603 -23.06 16.78 -17.95
CA SER A 603 -22.00 17.26 -17.06
C SER A 603 -21.78 18.77 -17.15
N LEU A 604 -21.19 19.38 -16.12
CA LEU A 604 -20.96 20.82 -16.03
C LEU A 604 -19.97 21.32 -17.09
N ASP A 605 -18.94 20.54 -17.44
CA ASP A 605 -17.97 20.88 -18.49
C ASP A 605 -18.62 21.09 -19.86
N TYR A 606 -19.73 20.37 -20.13
CA TYR A 606 -20.52 20.52 -21.33
C TYR A 606 -21.12 21.91 -21.50
N PHE A 607 -21.47 22.58 -20.39
CA PHE A 607 -22.00 23.94 -20.43
C PHE A 607 -20.91 25.00 -20.29
N LEU A 608 -19.82 24.71 -19.58
CA LEU A 608 -18.76 25.70 -19.36
C LEU A 608 -17.84 25.89 -20.56
N PHE A 609 -17.56 24.83 -21.33
CA PHE A 609 -16.48 24.86 -22.34
C PHE A 609 -16.94 24.62 -23.78
N ASP A 610 -18.20 24.23 -24.00
CA ASP A 610 -18.78 24.18 -25.36
C ASP A 610 -19.21 25.59 -25.78
N SER A 611 -18.50 26.16 -26.75
CA SER A 611 -18.68 27.53 -27.22
C SER A 611 -20.09 27.85 -27.72
N GLN A 612 -20.87 26.82 -28.11
CA GLN A 612 -22.26 26.98 -28.53
C GLN A 612 -23.25 27.03 -27.35
N ARG A 613 -22.80 26.75 -26.12
CA ARG A 613 -23.67 26.49 -24.96
C ARG A 613 -23.30 27.26 -23.69
N THR A 614 -22.16 27.96 -23.69
CA THR A 614 -21.69 28.78 -22.55
C THR A 614 -22.71 29.79 -22.03
N HIS A 615 -23.55 30.32 -22.93
CA HIS A 615 -24.63 31.26 -22.60
C HIS A 615 -25.83 30.63 -21.88
N LEU A 616 -25.91 29.29 -21.78
CA LEU A 616 -27.03 28.59 -21.15
C LEU A 616 -26.94 28.55 -19.62
N LEU A 617 -25.75 28.79 -19.05
CA LEU A 617 -25.55 28.87 -17.60
C LEU A 617 -25.51 30.31 -17.13
N SER A 618 -26.63 30.74 -16.57
CA SER A 618 -26.81 31.99 -15.83
C SER A 618 -25.84 32.09 -14.64
N TRP A 619 -25.47 33.30 -14.21
CA TRP A 619 -24.70 33.53 -12.99
C TRP A 619 -25.38 32.91 -11.76
N SER A 620 -26.70 33.09 -11.62
CA SER A 620 -27.45 32.50 -10.51
C SER A 620 -27.34 30.97 -10.50
N GLN A 621 -27.38 30.34 -11.67
CA GLN A 621 -27.18 28.89 -11.80
C GLN A 621 -25.74 28.49 -11.45
N ARG A 622 -24.72 29.22 -11.93
CA ARG A 622 -23.31 28.99 -11.58
C ARG A 622 -23.08 29.10 -10.07
N TYR A 623 -23.64 30.11 -9.43
CA TYR A 623 -23.57 30.30 -7.97
C TYR A 623 -24.23 29.14 -7.22
N ASN A 624 -25.41 28.71 -7.66
CA ASN A 624 -26.10 27.54 -7.09
C ASN A 624 -25.32 26.23 -7.29
N VAL A 625 -24.67 26.07 -8.44
CA VAL A 625 -23.78 24.94 -8.73
C VAL A 625 -22.59 24.94 -7.76
N ILE A 626 -21.88 26.06 -7.61
CA ILE A 626 -20.76 26.18 -6.67
C ILE A 626 -21.19 25.79 -5.25
N GLY A 627 -22.28 26.39 -4.75
CA GLY A 627 -22.79 26.09 -3.41
C GLY A 627 -23.30 24.64 -3.26
N GLY A 628 -23.87 24.06 -4.32
CA GLY A 628 -24.34 22.68 -4.33
C GLY A 628 -23.20 21.66 -4.29
N VAL A 629 -22.14 21.88 -5.08
CA VAL A 629 -20.91 21.08 -5.06
C VAL A 629 -20.26 21.19 -3.67
N ALA A 630 -20.14 22.40 -3.12
CA ALA A 630 -19.56 22.60 -1.78
C ALA A 630 -20.28 21.79 -0.70
N ARG A 631 -21.63 21.77 -0.73
CA ARG A 631 -22.43 20.94 0.19
C ARG A 631 -22.26 19.44 -0.04
N GLY A 632 -22.11 19.01 -1.29
CA GLY A 632 -21.82 17.61 -1.63
C GLY A 632 -20.47 17.16 -1.08
N ILE A 633 -19.43 17.96 -1.21
CA ILE A 633 -18.10 17.66 -0.67
C ILE A 633 -18.11 17.71 0.86
N LEU A 634 -18.77 18.70 1.46
CA LEU A 634 -18.97 18.76 2.92
C LEU A 634 -19.62 17.48 3.46
N TYR A 635 -20.63 16.96 2.77
CA TYR A 635 -21.23 15.68 3.14
C TYR A 635 -20.21 14.54 3.11
N LEU A 636 -19.39 14.45 2.06
CA LEU A 636 -18.34 13.43 1.96
C LEU A 636 -17.30 13.52 3.08
N HIS A 637 -16.89 14.73 3.46
CA HIS A 637 -15.82 14.95 4.44
C HIS A 637 -16.30 14.83 5.90
N GLU A 638 -17.50 15.31 6.21
CA GLU A 638 -17.92 15.54 7.60
C GLU A 638 -19.24 14.83 7.99
N HIS A 639 -20.24 14.82 7.11
CA HIS A 639 -21.61 14.38 7.49
C HIS A 639 -21.97 12.96 7.07
N SER A 640 -21.14 12.34 6.24
CA SER A 640 -21.31 10.94 5.89
C SER A 640 -20.75 10.05 7.01
N ARG A 641 -21.21 8.80 7.06
CA ARG A 641 -20.80 7.85 8.12
C ARG A 641 -19.29 7.55 8.10
N LEU A 642 -18.63 7.79 6.96
CA LEU A 642 -17.22 7.52 6.72
C LEU A 642 -16.64 8.77 6.06
N LYS A 643 -15.50 9.30 6.51
CA LYS A 643 -14.84 10.41 5.80
C LYS A 643 -14.35 9.92 4.44
N VAL A 644 -14.93 10.42 3.36
CA VAL A 644 -14.61 10.02 1.98
C VAL A 644 -13.88 11.14 1.25
N ILE A 645 -12.68 10.85 0.74
CA ILE A 645 -11.93 11.76 -0.14
C ILE A 645 -12.14 11.31 -1.58
N HIS A 646 -12.64 12.20 -2.45
CA HIS A 646 -13.04 11.88 -3.81
C HIS A 646 -11.87 11.74 -4.79
N ARG A 647 -10.85 12.61 -4.68
CA ARG A 647 -9.58 12.59 -5.45
C ARG A 647 -9.68 12.82 -6.97
N ASP A 648 -10.86 13.05 -7.53
CA ASP A 648 -11.07 13.32 -8.96
C ASP A 648 -12.22 14.31 -9.19
N LEU A 649 -12.33 15.33 -8.34
CA LEU A 649 -13.31 16.40 -8.52
C LEU A 649 -12.90 17.30 -9.69
N LYS A 650 -13.79 17.42 -10.67
CA LYS A 650 -13.61 18.22 -11.89
C LYS A 650 -14.98 18.50 -12.54
N PRO A 651 -15.13 19.52 -13.41
CA PRO A 651 -16.41 19.83 -14.04
C PRO A 651 -17.07 18.65 -14.78
N SER A 652 -16.30 17.74 -15.40
CA SER A 652 -16.86 16.57 -16.10
C SER A 652 -17.44 15.49 -15.18
N ASN A 653 -17.11 15.53 -13.88
CA ASN A 653 -17.66 14.64 -12.85
C ASN A 653 -18.82 15.29 -12.08
N ILE A 654 -19.25 16.50 -12.43
CA ILE A 654 -20.43 17.17 -11.86
C ILE A 654 -21.58 17.08 -12.87
N LEU A 655 -22.59 16.27 -12.59
CA LEU A 655 -23.80 16.16 -13.42
C LEU A 655 -24.87 17.15 -12.97
N LEU A 656 -25.74 17.58 -13.89
CA LEU A 656 -26.83 18.51 -13.61
C LEU A 656 -28.19 17.81 -13.78
N ASP A 657 -29.03 17.86 -12.75
CA ASP A 657 -30.38 17.33 -12.83
C ASP A 657 -31.33 18.25 -13.63
N GLU A 658 -32.59 17.84 -13.74
CA GLU A 658 -33.65 18.58 -14.44
C GLU A 658 -33.83 20.03 -13.94
N ASN A 659 -33.46 20.31 -12.68
CA ASN A 659 -33.53 21.62 -12.05
C ASN A 659 -32.17 22.34 -12.03
N MET A 660 -31.18 21.85 -12.78
CA MET A 660 -29.80 22.35 -12.81
C MET A 660 -29.09 22.26 -11.45
N ILE A 661 -29.53 21.35 -10.58
CA ILE A 661 -28.88 21.09 -9.30
C ILE A 661 -27.67 20.17 -9.54
N PRO A 662 -26.48 20.49 -8.99
CA PRO A 662 -25.29 19.68 -9.21
C PRO A 662 -25.32 18.39 -8.40
N LYS A 663 -24.87 17.30 -9.04
CA LYS A 663 -24.67 15.97 -8.46
C LYS A 663 -23.26 15.47 -8.76
N ILE A 664 -22.48 15.22 -7.71
CA ILE A 664 -21.12 14.67 -7.81
C ILE A 664 -21.19 13.20 -8.23
N SER A 665 -20.36 12.80 -9.18
CA SER A 665 -20.31 11.47 -9.78
C SER A 665 -18.87 10.94 -9.89
N ASP A 666 -18.72 9.66 -10.25
CA ASP A 666 -17.46 8.95 -10.49
C ASP A 666 -16.58 8.74 -9.24
N PHE A 667 -16.99 7.80 -8.39
CA PHE A 667 -16.31 7.50 -7.12
C PHE A 667 -15.24 6.40 -7.25
N GLY A 668 -14.84 6.01 -8.46
CA GLY A 668 -13.88 4.92 -8.68
C GLY A 668 -12.52 5.14 -8.00
N LEU A 669 -12.10 6.40 -7.87
CA LEU A 669 -10.84 6.81 -7.23
C LEU A 669 -10.98 7.21 -5.76
N ALA A 670 -12.20 7.26 -5.23
CA ALA A 670 -12.45 7.72 -3.87
C ALA A 670 -11.85 6.77 -2.81
N ARG A 671 -11.58 7.30 -1.61
CA ARG A 671 -10.98 6.56 -0.48
C ARG A 671 -11.67 6.91 0.83
N ILE A 672 -11.88 5.91 1.69
CA ILE A 672 -12.28 6.12 3.08
C ILE A 672 -11.03 6.43 3.90
N VAL A 673 -11.11 7.49 4.68
CA VAL A 673 -10.14 7.86 5.70
C VAL A 673 -10.84 7.76 7.06
N LYS A 674 -10.12 7.37 8.11
CA LYS A 674 -10.68 7.36 9.47
C LYS A 674 -11.01 8.80 9.86
N ILE A 675 -12.13 8.99 10.56
CA ILE A 675 -12.61 10.34 10.95
C ILE A 675 -11.55 11.13 11.74
N ASN A 676 -10.66 10.44 12.47
CA ASN A 676 -9.59 11.04 13.29
C ASN A 676 -8.21 11.08 12.60
N GLN A 677 -8.12 10.73 11.31
CA GLN A 677 -6.89 10.77 10.54
C GLN A 677 -7.05 11.84 9.45
N ASP A 678 -6.26 12.91 9.52
CA ASP A 678 -6.43 14.07 8.63
C ASP A 678 -5.84 13.83 7.23
N GLU A 679 -4.86 12.94 7.11
CA GLU A 679 -4.11 12.72 5.87
C GLU A 679 -3.85 11.23 5.61
N GLY A 680 -3.90 10.85 4.33
CA GLY A 680 -3.58 9.52 3.83
C GLY A 680 -2.54 9.57 2.72
N ASN A 681 -1.71 8.53 2.59
CA ASN A 681 -0.63 8.49 1.61
C ASN A 681 -0.85 7.38 0.58
N THR A 682 -0.44 7.59 -0.66
CA THR A 682 -0.53 6.60 -1.74
C THR A 682 0.65 6.71 -2.71
N ILE A 683 1.26 5.58 -3.05
CA ILE A 683 2.31 5.51 -4.08
C ILE A 683 1.69 5.62 -5.49
N ARG A 684 0.41 5.25 -5.63
CA ARG A 684 -0.33 5.34 -6.88
C ARG A 684 -1.06 6.67 -6.97
N ILE A 685 -0.48 7.60 -7.72
CA ILE A 685 -1.07 8.91 -8.06
C ILE A 685 -2.02 8.73 -9.24
N VAL A 686 -3.30 9.00 -9.03
CA VAL A 686 -4.39 8.82 -9.99
C VAL A 686 -5.38 9.98 -9.86
N GLY A 687 -5.93 10.45 -10.96
CA GLY A 687 -6.80 11.62 -10.98
C GLY A 687 -6.50 12.48 -12.19
N THR A 688 -7.21 13.59 -12.31
CA THR A 688 -7.09 14.46 -13.49
C THR A 688 -6.06 15.55 -13.26
N TYR A 689 -5.03 15.59 -14.12
CA TYR A 689 -4.00 16.61 -14.10
C TYR A 689 -4.62 18.02 -14.22
N GLY A 690 -4.08 18.98 -13.47
CA GLY A 690 -4.65 20.33 -13.33
C GLY A 690 -5.67 20.50 -12.20
N TYR A 691 -6.27 19.41 -11.69
CA TYR A 691 -7.16 19.44 -10.52
C TYR A 691 -6.53 18.80 -9.28
N MET A 692 -5.48 18.00 -9.45
CA MET A 692 -4.74 17.39 -8.34
C MET A 692 -4.00 18.46 -7.54
N SER A 693 -4.11 18.41 -6.21
CA SER A 693 -3.34 19.30 -5.34
C SER A 693 -1.83 19.01 -5.44
N PRO A 694 -0.97 20.00 -5.20
CA PRO A 694 0.48 19.85 -5.35
C PRO A 694 1.04 18.72 -4.49
N GLU A 695 0.67 18.63 -3.22
CA GLU A 695 1.14 17.59 -2.30
C GLU A 695 0.68 16.19 -2.73
N TYR A 696 -0.49 16.09 -3.34
CA TYR A 696 -1.01 14.83 -3.87
C TYR A 696 -0.30 14.43 -5.16
N ALA A 697 -0.09 15.38 -6.07
CA ALA A 697 0.58 15.16 -7.34
C ALA A 697 2.09 14.90 -7.20
N MET A 698 2.72 15.47 -6.17
CA MET A 698 4.17 15.37 -5.94
C MET A 698 4.54 14.23 -4.98
N PHE A 699 3.78 14.06 -3.90
CA PHE A 699 4.14 13.15 -2.81
C PHE A 699 3.13 12.01 -2.62
N GLY A 700 2.01 12.02 -3.37
CA GLY A 700 0.93 11.05 -3.18
C GLY A 700 0.18 11.22 -1.85
N GLN A 701 0.34 12.36 -1.19
CA GLN A 701 -0.36 12.69 0.05
C GLN A 701 -1.73 13.26 -0.29
N PHE A 702 -2.82 12.63 0.20
CA PHE A 702 -4.18 13.09 -0.03
C PHE A 702 -4.93 13.26 1.28
N SER A 703 -5.78 14.28 1.33
CA SER A 703 -6.66 14.58 2.44
C SER A 703 -7.94 15.25 1.95
N ASP A 704 -8.83 15.64 2.86
CA ASP A 704 -9.94 16.54 2.51
C ASP A 704 -9.44 17.82 1.83
N LYS A 705 -8.22 18.28 2.15
CA LYS A 705 -7.59 19.45 1.53
C LYS A 705 -7.24 19.25 0.06
N SER A 706 -7.06 18.01 -0.39
CA SER A 706 -6.85 17.71 -1.82
C SER A 706 -8.13 17.93 -2.61
N ASP A 707 -9.28 17.50 -2.09
CA ASP A 707 -10.59 17.79 -2.69
C ASP A 707 -10.94 19.28 -2.64
N VAL A 708 -10.56 19.98 -1.56
CA VAL A 708 -10.70 21.45 -1.45
C VAL A 708 -9.93 22.14 -2.57
N PHE A 709 -8.69 21.72 -2.85
CA PHE A 709 -7.91 22.27 -3.95
C PHE A 709 -8.61 22.07 -5.31
N SER A 710 -9.05 20.84 -5.60
CA SER A 710 -9.79 20.54 -6.82
C SER A 710 -11.08 21.37 -6.95
N PHE A 711 -11.79 21.58 -5.84
CA PHE A 711 -12.95 22.47 -5.77
C PHE A 711 -12.57 23.92 -6.09
N GLY A 712 -11.47 24.43 -5.55
CA GLY A 712 -10.96 25.77 -5.83
C GLY A 712 -10.69 26.00 -7.31
N VAL A 713 -9.99 25.07 -7.96
CA VAL A 713 -9.75 25.11 -9.42
C VAL A 713 -11.09 25.15 -10.17
N MET A 714 -12.03 24.28 -9.82
CA MET A 714 -13.35 24.21 -10.45
C MET A 714 -14.15 25.51 -10.30
N VAL A 715 -14.12 26.14 -9.12
CA VAL A 715 -14.77 27.43 -8.88
C VAL A 715 -14.22 28.50 -9.81
N LEU A 716 -12.89 28.58 -9.98
CA LEU A 716 -12.27 29.54 -10.88
C LEU A 716 -12.62 29.28 -12.35
N GLU A 717 -12.73 28.00 -12.76
CA GLU A 717 -13.22 27.64 -14.10
C GLU A 717 -14.70 28.04 -14.31
N ILE A 718 -15.56 27.82 -13.31
CA ILE A 718 -16.99 28.20 -13.37
C ILE A 718 -17.13 29.72 -13.55
N ILE A 719 -16.33 30.51 -12.83
CA ILE A 719 -16.42 31.98 -12.87
C ILE A 719 -15.87 32.51 -14.20
N THR A 720 -14.74 31.97 -14.67
CA THR A 720 -14.04 32.47 -15.86
C THR A 720 -14.60 31.93 -17.18
N GLY A 721 -15.27 30.78 -17.15
CA GLY A 721 -15.61 30.01 -18.36
C GLY A 721 -14.38 29.50 -19.12
N LYS A 722 -13.17 29.59 -18.52
CA LYS A 722 -11.91 29.17 -19.14
C LYS A 722 -11.47 27.85 -18.54
N ARG A 723 -11.04 26.93 -19.41
CA ARG A 723 -10.48 25.65 -18.99
C ARG A 723 -9.07 25.86 -18.42
N ASN A 724 -8.74 25.12 -17.38
CA ASN A 724 -7.37 25.01 -16.87
C ASN A 724 -6.52 24.18 -17.86
N SER A 725 -6.09 24.80 -18.96
CA SER A 725 -5.32 24.14 -20.02
C SER A 725 -3.83 24.10 -19.69
N THR A 726 -3.26 22.89 -19.68
CA THR A 726 -1.80 22.64 -19.78
C THR A 726 -1.40 22.34 -21.24
N SER A 727 -2.06 22.99 -22.20
CA SER A 727 -1.82 22.72 -23.62
C SER A 727 -0.44 23.24 -24.04
N TYR A 728 0.41 22.32 -24.50
CA TYR A 728 1.72 22.52 -25.14
C TYR A 728 1.70 23.33 -26.45
N ASP A 729 0.64 24.10 -26.74
CA ASP A 729 0.39 24.70 -28.05
C ASP A 729 0.76 26.19 -28.16
N GLN A 730 1.58 26.74 -27.26
CA GLN A 730 2.12 28.09 -27.41
C GLN A 730 3.66 28.07 -27.46
N PRO A 731 4.29 28.25 -28.64
CA PRO A 731 5.74 28.15 -28.80
C PRO A 731 6.56 29.32 -28.23
N HIS A 732 5.96 30.34 -27.61
CA HIS A 732 6.70 31.47 -27.06
C HIS A 732 5.95 32.13 -25.89
N GLY A 733 6.59 32.18 -24.71
CA GLY A 733 6.26 33.13 -23.64
C GLY A 733 5.41 32.57 -22.49
N VAL A 734 6.04 32.47 -21.31
CA VAL A 734 5.48 32.43 -19.93
C VAL A 734 4.18 31.63 -19.77
N ALA A 735 4.25 30.49 -19.09
CA ALA A 735 3.11 29.66 -18.71
C ALA A 735 2.02 30.47 -17.97
N ASN A 736 1.08 31.04 -18.71
CA ASN A 736 -0.09 31.76 -18.20
C ASN A 736 -1.16 30.73 -17.80
N SER A 737 -0.89 29.95 -16.73
CA SER A 737 -1.90 29.05 -16.15
C SER A 737 -3.13 29.85 -15.70
N LEU A 738 -4.32 29.24 -15.69
CA LEU A 738 -5.57 29.89 -15.24
C LEU A 738 -5.41 30.51 -13.86
N LEU A 739 -4.75 29.78 -12.95
CA LEU A 739 -4.46 30.21 -11.58
C LEU A 739 -3.58 31.47 -11.58
N SER A 740 -2.56 31.53 -12.45
CA SER A 740 -1.69 32.70 -12.63
C SER A 740 -2.39 33.90 -13.23
N TYR A 741 -3.35 33.70 -14.12
CA TYR A 741 -4.18 34.77 -14.62
C TYR A 741 -5.07 35.35 -13.51
N VAL A 742 -5.83 34.50 -12.80
CA VAL A 742 -6.74 34.94 -11.72
C VAL A 742 -5.97 35.64 -10.60
N TRP A 743 -4.83 35.09 -10.16
CA TRP A 743 -4.00 35.70 -9.11
C TRP A 743 -3.54 37.12 -9.47
N ARG A 744 -3.06 37.33 -10.70
CA ARG A 744 -2.65 38.67 -11.16
C ARG A 744 -3.81 39.66 -11.15
N GLN A 745 -4.97 39.27 -11.67
CA GLN A 745 -6.15 40.14 -11.67
C GLN A 745 -6.65 40.44 -10.24
N TRP A 746 -6.49 39.50 -9.31
CA TRP A 746 -6.79 39.74 -7.89
C TRP A 746 -5.83 40.76 -7.26
N ARG A 747 -4.53 40.57 -7.48
CA ARG A 747 -3.48 41.47 -6.98
C ARG A 747 -3.59 42.89 -7.56
N ASP A 748 -3.90 42.98 -8.84
CA ASP A 748 -3.97 44.26 -9.57
C ASP A 748 -5.35 44.95 -9.41
N GLU A 749 -6.22 44.46 -8.51
CA GLU A 749 -7.56 44.98 -8.19
C GLU A 749 -8.56 45.02 -9.38
N THR A 750 -8.29 44.27 -10.44
CA THR A 750 -9.12 44.18 -11.66
C THR A 750 -10.04 42.95 -11.65
N ILE A 751 -10.60 42.61 -10.48
CA ILE A 751 -11.24 41.32 -10.20
C ILE A 751 -12.45 41.02 -11.12
N LEU A 752 -13.24 42.04 -11.48
CA LEU A 752 -14.41 41.85 -12.34
C LEU A 752 -14.06 41.47 -13.78
N SER A 753 -12.82 41.69 -14.22
CA SER A 753 -12.33 41.27 -15.55
C SER A 753 -12.18 39.74 -15.69
N ILE A 754 -12.18 39.02 -14.55
CA ILE A 754 -12.09 37.56 -14.50
C ILE A 754 -13.41 36.92 -14.96
N LEU A 755 -14.54 37.60 -14.77
CA LEU A 755 -15.87 37.05 -15.04
C LEU A 755 -16.03 36.68 -16.51
N ASP A 756 -16.63 35.52 -16.75
CA ASP A 756 -16.93 35.02 -18.09
C ASP A 756 -17.72 36.06 -18.92
N PRO A 757 -17.17 36.55 -20.04
CA PRO A 757 -17.82 37.55 -20.89
C PRO A 757 -19.16 37.09 -21.50
N SER A 758 -19.45 35.79 -21.48
CA SER A 758 -20.75 35.26 -21.93
C SER A 758 -21.90 35.54 -20.96
N ILE A 759 -21.61 35.92 -19.71
CA ILE A 759 -22.61 36.30 -18.71
C ILE A 759 -23.09 37.73 -19.02
N LYS A 760 -24.27 37.83 -19.65
CA LYS A 760 -24.88 39.12 -20.04
C LYS A 760 -25.98 39.60 -19.09
N GLU A 761 -26.38 38.77 -18.13
CA GLU A 761 -27.43 39.08 -17.17
C GLU A 761 -26.90 39.87 -15.97
N LYS A 762 -27.80 40.43 -15.15
CA LYS A 762 -27.43 41.09 -13.90
C LYS A 762 -26.92 40.06 -12.89
N TYR A 763 -25.76 40.30 -12.31
CA TYR A 763 -25.16 39.50 -11.26
C TYR A 763 -24.87 40.34 -10.01
N SER A 764 -24.68 39.70 -8.87
CA SER A 764 -24.19 40.37 -7.66
C SER A 764 -22.66 40.37 -7.66
N GLU A 765 -22.05 41.55 -7.73
CA GLU A 765 -20.59 41.68 -7.63
C GLU A 765 -20.05 41.06 -6.34
N GLN A 766 -20.78 41.22 -5.23
CA GLN A 766 -20.40 40.62 -3.95
C GLN A 766 -20.35 39.09 -4.02
N GLU A 767 -21.30 38.45 -4.70
CA GLU A 767 -21.28 36.99 -4.89
C GLU A 767 -20.08 36.55 -5.75
N VAL A 768 -19.77 37.30 -6.81
CA VAL A 768 -18.60 37.05 -7.67
C VAL A 768 -17.32 37.15 -6.86
N LEU A 769 -17.16 38.24 -6.10
CA LEU A 769 -16.00 38.49 -5.25
C LEU A 769 -15.80 37.37 -4.22
N ILE A 770 -16.87 36.98 -3.53
CA ILE A 770 -16.83 35.87 -2.56
C ILE A 770 -16.38 34.57 -3.26
N CYS A 771 -16.92 34.24 -4.43
CA CYS A 771 -16.56 33.01 -5.13
C CYS A 771 -15.10 33.02 -5.60
N ILE A 772 -14.59 34.15 -6.11
CA ILE A 772 -13.18 34.28 -6.52
C ILE A 772 -12.26 34.12 -5.30
N GLN A 773 -12.58 34.78 -4.19
CA GLN A 773 -11.81 34.71 -2.96
C GLN A 773 -11.80 33.29 -2.39
N ILE A 774 -12.94 32.59 -2.38
CA ILE A 774 -13.03 31.17 -2.02
C ILE A 774 -12.15 30.32 -2.93
N GLY A 775 -12.24 30.53 -4.25
CA GLY A 775 -11.42 29.81 -5.23
C GLY A 775 -9.93 29.95 -4.92
N LEU A 776 -9.45 31.18 -4.69
CA LEU A 776 -8.05 31.49 -4.36
C LEU A 776 -7.61 30.86 -3.02
N LEU A 777 -8.44 30.96 -1.97
CA LEU A 777 -8.15 30.32 -0.67
C LEU A 777 -8.05 28.79 -0.78
N CYS A 778 -8.88 28.19 -1.63
CA CYS A 778 -8.91 26.74 -1.83
C CYS A 778 -7.69 26.22 -2.60
N VAL A 779 -7.12 27.00 -3.53
CA VAL A 779 -5.94 26.59 -4.33
C VAL A 779 -4.60 26.94 -3.69
N HIS A 780 -4.59 27.27 -2.39
CA HIS A 780 -3.37 27.59 -1.67
C HIS A 780 -2.36 26.43 -1.71
N GLN A 781 -1.05 26.71 -1.82
CA GLN A 781 -0.02 25.66 -1.90
C GLN A 781 0.02 24.81 -0.63
N ASN A 782 0.12 25.45 0.54
CA ASN A 782 0.08 24.77 1.84
C ASN A 782 -1.33 24.21 2.12
N PRO A 783 -1.50 22.88 2.29
CA PRO A 783 -2.79 22.25 2.58
C PRO A 783 -3.43 22.77 3.87
N HIS A 784 -2.64 23.09 4.90
CA HIS A 784 -3.14 23.56 6.20
C HIS A 784 -3.73 24.97 6.13
N ALA A 785 -3.29 25.79 5.16
CA ALA A 785 -3.83 27.12 4.93
C ALA A 785 -5.16 27.10 4.14
N ARG A 786 -5.45 26.00 3.43
CA ARG A 786 -6.74 25.86 2.72
C ARG A 786 -7.89 25.76 3.74
N PRO A 787 -9.05 26.38 3.50
CA PRO A 787 -10.21 26.25 4.39
C PRO A 787 -10.74 24.80 4.41
N SER A 788 -11.41 24.38 5.47
CA SER A 788 -12.23 23.16 5.44
C SER A 788 -13.52 23.42 4.66
N MET A 789 -14.17 22.37 4.17
CA MET A 789 -15.46 22.54 3.47
C MET A 789 -16.58 23.08 4.37
N VAL A 790 -16.49 22.87 5.69
CA VAL A 790 -17.37 23.54 6.67
C VAL A 790 -17.22 25.06 6.57
N LYS A 791 -15.98 25.54 6.56
CA LYS A 791 -15.67 26.98 6.47
C LYS A 791 -16.06 27.53 5.11
N VAL A 792 -15.78 26.81 4.02
CA VAL A 792 -16.22 27.18 2.66
C VAL A 792 -17.73 27.35 2.58
N VAL A 793 -18.51 26.39 3.09
CA VAL A 793 -19.98 26.50 3.10
C VAL A 793 -20.45 27.67 3.97
N SER A 794 -19.78 27.93 5.09
CA SER A 794 -20.12 29.08 5.96
C SER A 794 -19.96 30.43 5.28
N TYR A 795 -19.02 30.58 4.35
CA TYR A 795 -18.81 31.84 3.60
C TYR A 795 -19.98 32.17 2.65
N PHE A 796 -20.76 31.17 2.23
CA PHE A 796 -21.98 31.38 1.45
C PHE A 796 -23.18 31.80 2.32
N CYS A 797 -23.12 31.61 3.64
CA CYS A 797 -24.14 32.06 4.59
C CYS A 797 -23.85 33.51 5.02
N LYS A 798 -24.63 34.47 4.51
CA LYS A 798 -24.39 35.91 4.74
C LYS A 798 -24.43 36.30 6.24
N HIS A 799 -23.49 37.17 6.63
CA HIS A 799 -23.42 38.08 7.80
C HIS A 799 -22.55 37.77 9.04
N LEU A 800 -21.81 36.67 9.16
CA LEU A 800 -21.07 36.40 10.41
C LEU A 800 -19.57 36.09 10.29
N VAL A 801 -19.01 35.95 9.09
CA VAL A 801 -17.60 35.55 8.92
C VAL A 801 -16.92 36.43 7.88
N GLU A 802 -15.90 37.17 8.31
CA GLU A 802 -15.01 37.91 7.41
C GLU A 802 -14.09 36.92 6.68
N LEU A 803 -14.09 36.95 5.33
CA LEU A 803 -13.22 36.06 4.55
C LEU A 803 -11.76 36.55 4.64
N PRO A 804 -10.81 35.66 4.94
CA PRO A 804 -9.39 36.02 4.97
C PRO A 804 -8.90 36.41 3.57
N ARG A 805 -8.00 37.39 3.50
CA ARG A 805 -7.35 37.76 2.24
C ARG A 805 -6.48 36.60 1.73
N PRO A 806 -6.60 36.21 0.46
CA PRO A 806 -5.73 35.19 -0.14
C PRO A 806 -4.25 35.61 -0.13
N GLU A 807 -3.35 34.65 0.12
CA GLU A 807 -1.89 34.82 0.07
C GLU A 807 -1.32 34.40 -1.29
N GLU A 808 -0.13 34.90 -1.64
CA GLU A 808 0.54 34.59 -2.90
C GLU A 808 0.90 33.10 -3.01
N PRO A 809 0.48 32.39 -4.08
CA PRO A 809 0.89 31.02 -4.27
C PRO A 809 2.40 30.95 -4.57
N THR A 810 3.12 30.00 -3.97
CA THR A 810 4.59 29.86 -4.11
C THR A 810 5.06 29.41 -5.51
N PHE A 811 4.15 29.00 -6.39
CA PHE A 811 4.43 28.58 -7.78
C PHE A 811 4.98 29.70 -8.69
N PHE A 812 5.14 30.92 -8.18
CA PHE A 812 5.41 32.13 -8.96
C PHE A 812 6.85 32.67 -8.85
N LEU A 813 7.73 32.05 -8.06
CA LEU A 813 9.10 32.53 -7.80
C LEU A 813 10.16 32.10 -8.84
N HIS A 814 9.81 31.93 -10.12
CA HIS A 814 10.79 31.77 -11.21
C HIS A 814 10.58 32.84 -12.30
N GLY A 815 10.51 34.10 -11.86
CA GLY A 815 10.30 35.26 -12.74
C GLY A 815 11.17 36.48 -12.46
N THR A 816 12.09 36.43 -11.50
CA THR A 816 13.04 37.52 -11.22
C THR A 816 14.46 36.95 -11.15
N MET A 817 15.05 36.73 -12.33
CA MET A 817 16.49 36.91 -12.46
C MET A 817 16.75 38.42 -12.41
N ASP A 818 17.00 38.95 -11.22
CA ASP A 818 17.60 40.28 -11.11
C ASP A 818 19.00 40.20 -11.72
N SER A 819 19.12 40.84 -12.87
CA SER A 819 20.38 41.26 -13.45
C SER A 819 21.18 42.03 -12.40
N LYS A 820 22.25 41.40 -11.89
CA LYS A 820 23.32 42.11 -11.22
C LYS A 820 23.94 43.09 -12.21
N GLU A 821 23.55 44.35 -12.12
CA GLU A 821 24.41 45.47 -12.52
C GLU A 821 24.87 46.23 -11.28
N SER A 822 26.18 46.39 -11.25
CA SER A 822 26.95 47.07 -10.22
C SER A 822 26.85 48.59 -10.29
N SER A 823 27.11 49.23 -9.15
CA SER A 823 27.24 50.68 -8.88
C SER A 823 25.91 51.35 -8.51
N SER A 824 25.79 52.16 -7.46
CA SER A 824 26.74 53.03 -6.79
C SER A 824 26.24 53.36 -5.36
N ARG A 825 27.16 53.72 -4.46
CA ARG A 825 26.84 54.22 -3.11
C ARG A 825 25.94 55.47 -3.18
N PRO A 826 25.09 55.68 -2.16
CA PRO A 826 25.04 57.01 -1.58
C PRO A 826 25.24 57.02 -0.06
N SER A 827 25.86 58.12 0.32
CA SER A 827 26.18 58.69 1.62
C SER A 827 25.00 58.89 2.58
N SER A 828 25.35 58.85 3.86
CA SER A 828 24.60 59.37 5.00
C SER A 828 24.24 60.86 4.86
N SER A 829 22.98 61.24 5.14
CA SER A 829 22.64 62.53 5.76
C SER A 829 21.18 62.63 6.23
N GLY A 830 21.01 62.60 7.56
CA GLY A 830 19.98 63.30 8.36
C GLY A 830 18.52 62.81 8.25
N CYS A 831 17.65 62.95 9.24
CA CYS A 831 17.73 63.41 10.63
C CYS A 831 16.37 63.02 11.26
N ILE A 832 16.36 62.44 12.46
CA ILE A 832 15.22 62.47 13.36
C ILE A 832 15.58 63.44 14.50
N PRO A 833 14.69 64.36 14.88
CA PRO A 833 14.49 64.67 16.30
C PRO A 833 12.98 64.76 16.64
N LEU A 834 12.42 63.97 17.57
CA LEU A 834 12.52 63.98 19.05
C LEU A 834 11.54 64.94 19.78
N SER A 835 10.64 64.32 20.57
CA SER A 835 10.13 64.68 21.92
C SER A 835 9.41 66.04 22.11
N VAL A 836 8.55 66.30 23.10
CA VAL A 836 8.64 66.16 24.59
C VAL A 836 7.19 66.12 25.15
N ASN A 837 6.86 65.38 26.21
CA ASN A 837 6.93 65.87 27.59
C ASN A 837 7.06 64.75 28.64
N GLU A 838 7.93 65.06 29.59
CA GLU A 838 8.41 64.30 30.74
C GLU A 838 7.43 64.28 31.94
N MET A 839 7.59 63.29 32.82
CA MET A 839 7.77 63.39 34.30
C MET A 839 7.35 62.07 35.01
N PRO A 840 7.89 61.71 36.21
CA PRO A 840 9.28 61.40 36.51
C PRO A 840 9.43 60.00 37.19
N THR A 841 10.68 59.61 37.36
CA THR A 841 11.23 58.35 37.87
C THR A 841 10.99 58.04 39.35
N SER A 842 10.91 56.74 39.67
CA SER A 842 11.39 56.20 40.95
C SER A 842 12.20 54.92 40.70
N GLU A 843 13.44 54.93 41.19
CA GLU A 843 14.36 53.79 41.23
C GLU A 843 13.97 52.83 42.36
N PHE A 844 14.08 51.52 42.10
CA PHE A 844 14.28 50.53 43.15
C PHE A 844 15.58 49.78 42.83
N LEU A 845 16.58 49.96 43.70
CA LEU A 845 17.82 49.16 43.73
C LEU A 845 17.57 47.81 44.42
N PRO A 846 18.37 46.77 44.11
CA PRO A 846 18.02 45.37 44.28
C PRO A 846 18.47 44.77 45.62
N ARG A 847 17.78 43.69 46.03
CA ARG A 847 18.37 42.55 46.74
C ARG A 847 17.83 41.25 46.14
#